data_AF-A2EQE3-F1
#
_entry.id   AF-A2EQE3-F1
#
_cell.length_a   1.000
_cell.length_b   1.000
_cell.length_c   1.000
_cell.angle_alpha   90.00
_cell.angle_beta   90.00
_cell.angle_gamma   90.00
#
_symmetry.space_group_name_H-M   'P 1'
#
loop_
_entity.id
_entity.type
_entity.pdbx_description
1 polymer ?
#
loop_
_entity_poly.entity_id
_entity_poly.type
_entity_poly.pdbx_seq_one_letter_code
_entity_poly.pdbx_strand_id
1 'polypeptide(L)'
;MAENKEQPPAATDVPPPKQRIQPNLSNLFKTDSDDSPYAQDNRKLKVILTNRIHEDVLEATKNDNYEVLQTFQGSNPIESINEICELVDSQSYDQLVNSKKKLLIDFVSFIRQKIPIKTAFNIGFNWSPAIPRHVAHVDSVLHLILRIANTAQDGNKVLYWLANSLFPKVWTKRSTLMNTQLGAVCRCVVPPSRRAYWALLTTTKQFKLYLLKKNTCVLEFECKVNRTRVHEDGKSVIITDEAGNDVKTFLPVDINQAQMWGAALAKQHSPFPYYLSSFQTPLPPEYYHALFEAYTCADMVIVRCVTNPKVTPYSDSENRGEKLMDSLLDVFSHAGKVNLLLCQMAAIDIEGVSKAEDLLTKQTNFGHLVDCFVERWGAIYFEKFVSKLLDYICSKPAFAKGLKASASDIEVPLHTALKLISCSASLVPKQLKHMAQVIGAYATCQFNNKHDALMAISRFFLFRCLLIILQQSEFYSGKPCANKEAVDGFIEIAKVAFSFGDFTGSLADLNNRLSHNDYPLLDKFLFSIAQLTESPEYDGISKERFCEVIEYILYCISHKENANKISEQDSFIQFVLAFNDAALANNQEPLLLPHNLHVVLSQFFNQRPDDDMQQLAKEGQDLDAPQNYFQKMESAPADPGMSGYPPMPGMGANAGFPPMGFPPMGDPNGGFPPMGGDPNAPYPLLPDGGMGMGVGVGFGVDVNASAPAPAPGPEAAPEPKTPAKKGAAAAKKSPAKKGATPAKKGAAAKKGATPAKQGAAGKKAAPAKKGAAAKKGAAAKKAAPAKKGAAAAGKKAAPAKKGAAGKKGAAGKKAAPAKKGAAGKKAAPAKKAAPAKKAAPAKKGAAKKK
;
A
#
# COMPACT_ATOMS: atom_id res chain seq x y z
N MET A 1 -53.58 8.39 42.83
CA MET A 1 -53.88 7.21 42.00
C MET A 1 -52.69 6.96 41.07
N ALA A 2 -52.67 5.85 40.32
CA ALA A 2 -51.46 5.23 39.75
C ALA A 2 -50.54 6.15 38.92
N GLU A 3 -49.22 5.90 39.01
CA GLU A 3 -48.26 6.28 37.97
C GLU A 3 -48.61 5.52 36.68
N ASN A 4 -48.57 6.18 35.53
CA ASN A 4 -48.53 5.47 34.24
C ASN A 4 -47.11 5.56 33.68
N LYS A 5 -46.42 4.43 33.57
CA LYS A 5 -45.04 4.35 33.05
C LYS A 5 -45.09 4.03 31.57
N GLU A 6 -44.97 5.06 30.74
CA GLU A 6 -44.68 4.86 29.32
C GLU A 6 -43.35 4.11 29.18
N GLN A 7 -43.38 2.99 28.46
CA GLN A 7 -42.17 2.25 28.13
C GLN A 7 -41.35 3.05 27.11
N PRO A 8 -40.00 3.01 27.18
CA PRO A 8 -39.19 3.53 26.08
C PRO A 8 -39.54 2.77 24.79
N PRO A 9 -39.51 3.42 23.61
CA PRO A 9 -39.78 2.76 22.35
C PRO A 9 -38.83 1.56 22.16
N ALA A 10 -39.37 0.47 21.61
CA ALA A 10 -38.60 -0.74 21.35
C ALA A 10 -37.33 -0.41 20.55
N ALA A 11 -36.21 -1.05 20.93
CA ALA A 11 -35.00 -0.95 20.14
C ALA A 11 -35.30 -1.48 18.73
N THR A 12 -35.04 -0.65 17.71
CA THR A 12 -35.05 -1.11 16.32
C THR A 12 -34.06 -2.26 16.18
N ASP A 13 -34.46 -3.33 15.49
CA ASP A 13 -33.60 -4.47 15.16
C ASP A 13 -32.44 -4.05 14.25
N VAL A 14 -31.42 -3.45 14.86
CA VAL A 14 -30.07 -3.41 14.31
C VAL A 14 -29.58 -4.85 14.40
N PRO A 15 -29.31 -5.54 13.28
CA PRO A 15 -28.78 -6.90 13.33
C PRO A 15 -27.49 -6.88 14.17
N PRO A 16 -27.27 -7.89 15.05
CA PRO A 16 -26.10 -7.90 15.91
C PRO A 16 -24.84 -7.74 15.05
N PRO A 17 -23.86 -6.91 15.47
CA PRO A 17 -22.67 -6.67 14.67
C PRO A 17 -22.03 -8.01 14.34
N LYS A 18 -21.72 -8.23 13.05
CA LYS A 18 -21.11 -9.47 12.56
C LYS A 18 -19.95 -9.83 13.50
N GLN A 19 -19.98 -11.04 14.05
CA GLN A 19 -18.89 -11.51 14.89
C GLN A 19 -17.59 -11.43 14.08
N ARG A 20 -16.59 -10.73 14.62
CA ARG A 20 -15.32 -10.51 13.95
C ARG A 20 -14.34 -11.64 14.22
N ILE A 21 -13.39 -11.79 13.30
CA ILE A 21 -12.30 -12.75 13.40
C ILE A 21 -11.42 -12.37 14.60
N GLN A 22 -11.33 -13.24 15.61
CA GLN A 22 -10.46 -13.06 16.78
C GLN A 22 -9.30 -14.05 16.72
N PRO A 23 -8.18 -13.71 16.06
CA PRO A 23 -7.15 -14.68 15.72
C PRO A 23 -6.22 -14.95 16.91
N ASN A 24 -6.03 -16.22 17.29
CA ASN A 24 -5.12 -16.60 18.37
C ASN A 24 -3.66 -16.68 17.88
N LEU A 25 -3.11 -15.51 17.52
CA LEU A 25 -1.73 -15.37 17.02
C LEU A 25 -0.69 -15.99 17.98
N SER A 26 -0.97 -15.95 19.29
CA SER A 26 -0.05 -16.38 20.35
C SER A 26 0.38 -17.84 20.27
N ASN A 27 -0.42 -18.71 19.62
CA ASN A 27 -0.10 -20.11 19.36
C ASN A 27 -0.03 -20.44 17.86
N LEU A 28 -0.31 -19.46 16.98
CA LEU A 28 -0.30 -19.64 15.53
C LEU A 28 1.13 -19.71 14.98
N PHE A 29 2.05 -18.91 15.51
CA PHE A 29 3.43 -18.74 15.01
C PHE A 29 4.52 -19.43 15.85
N LYS A 30 4.13 -20.18 16.89
CA LYS A 30 5.10 -20.98 17.67
C LYS A 30 5.40 -22.27 16.92
N THR A 31 6.66 -22.48 16.58
CA THR A 31 7.19 -23.69 15.93
C THR A 31 8.53 -24.04 16.57
N ASP A 32 8.54 -25.08 17.40
CA ASP A 32 9.77 -25.65 17.97
C ASP A 32 10.38 -26.63 16.96
N SER A 33 10.83 -26.09 15.82
CA SER A 33 11.39 -26.81 14.67
C SER A 33 12.57 -26.04 14.06
N ASP A 34 13.69 -26.73 13.81
CA ASP A 34 14.84 -26.17 13.12
C ASP A 34 14.58 -26.03 11.60
N ASP A 35 15.35 -25.18 10.90
CA ASP A 35 15.32 -25.06 9.43
C ASP A 35 15.65 -26.40 8.76
N SER A 36 14.77 -26.91 7.90
CA SER A 36 15.08 -28.08 7.05
C SER A 36 16.29 -27.82 6.13
N PRO A 37 16.96 -28.87 5.59
CA PRO A 37 18.00 -28.70 4.57
C PRO A 37 17.54 -27.85 3.38
N TYR A 38 16.28 -28.02 2.95
CA TYR A 38 15.64 -27.23 1.89
C TYR A 38 15.57 -25.73 2.24
N ALA A 39 15.18 -25.40 3.48
CA ALA A 39 15.20 -24.02 3.98
C ALA A 39 16.62 -23.44 4.02
N GLN A 40 17.59 -24.21 4.53
CA GLN A 40 18.98 -23.80 4.65
C GLN A 40 19.63 -23.54 3.27
N ASP A 41 19.29 -24.32 2.24
CA ASP A 41 19.73 -24.07 0.87
C ASP A 41 19.02 -22.86 0.24
N ASN A 42 17.71 -22.71 0.44
CA ASN A 42 16.96 -21.55 -0.05
C ASN A 42 17.40 -20.22 0.60
N ARG A 43 17.99 -20.21 1.81
CA ARG A 43 18.63 -19.01 2.39
C ARG A 43 19.93 -18.60 1.67
N LYS A 44 20.62 -19.55 1.02
CA LYS A 44 21.84 -19.29 0.23
C LYS A 44 21.52 -18.70 -1.15
N LEU A 45 20.33 -19.02 -1.69
CA LEU A 45 19.87 -18.52 -2.98
C LEU A 45 19.40 -17.06 -2.88
N LYS A 46 20.02 -16.18 -3.68
CA LYS A 46 19.55 -14.80 -3.90
C LYS A 46 18.43 -14.77 -4.93
N VAL A 47 17.48 -13.86 -4.76
CA VAL A 47 16.36 -13.64 -5.70
C VAL A 47 16.72 -12.54 -6.69
N ILE A 48 17.27 -11.43 -6.17
CA ILE A 48 17.83 -10.33 -6.96
C ILE A 48 19.31 -10.66 -7.17
N LEU A 49 19.68 -11.00 -8.40
CA LEU A 49 21.04 -11.38 -8.78
C LEU A 49 21.66 -10.29 -9.63
N THR A 50 22.25 -9.28 -8.98
CA THR A 50 22.74 -8.07 -9.68
C THR A 50 23.89 -8.33 -10.66
N ASN A 51 24.51 -9.51 -10.59
CA ASN A 51 25.52 -10.00 -11.52
C ASN A 51 24.97 -10.95 -12.61
N ARG A 52 23.64 -11.08 -12.74
CA ARG A 52 22.95 -11.88 -13.76
C ARG A 52 21.79 -11.10 -14.39
N ILE A 53 22.12 -10.02 -15.10
CA ILE A 53 21.21 -9.39 -16.06
C ILE A 53 20.93 -10.37 -17.21
N HIS A 54 19.70 -10.38 -17.76
CA HIS A 54 19.36 -11.09 -19.01
C HIS A 54 20.26 -10.65 -20.17
N GLU A 55 20.64 -11.55 -21.09
CA GLU A 55 21.67 -11.26 -22.10
C GLU A 55 21.32 -10.06 -22.98
N ASP A 56 20.10 -9.99 -23.52
CA ASP A 56 19.59 -8.85 -24.31
C ASP A 56 19.72 -7.50 -23.58
N VAL A 57 19.44 -7.49 -22.26
CA VAL A 57 19.48 -6.27 -21.43
C VAL A 57 20.92 -5.91 -21.11
N LEU A 58 21.78 -6.92 -20.88
CA LEU A 58 23.22 -6.72 -20.72
C LEU A 58 23.85 -6.18 -22.01
N GLU A 59 23.46 -6.69 -23.18
CA GLU A 59 23.87 -6.16 -24.48
C GLU A 59 23.37 -4.73 -24.69
N ALA A 60 22.10 -4.45 -24.38
CA ALA A 60 21.59 -3.08 -24.40
C ALA A 60 22.44 -2.14 -23.52
N THR A 61 22.85 -2.55 -22.31
CA THR A 61 23.76 -1.73 -21.47
C THR A 61 25.20 -1.61 -21.98
N LYS A 62 25.64 -2.47 -22.90
CA LYS A 62 26.96 -2.36 -23.56
C LYS A 62 26.89 -1.40 -24.75
N ASN A 63 25.82 -1.51 -25.55
CA ASN A 63 25.70 -0.89 -26.87
C ASN A 63 24.96 0.46 -26.87
N ASP A 64 24.42 0.91 -25.73
CA ASP A 64 23.67 2.18 -25.65
C ASP A 64 24.54 3.43 -25.89
N ASN A 65 23.92 4.44 -26.49
CA ASN A 65 24.51 5.73 -26.79
C ASN A 65 24.43 6.68 -25.58
N TYR A 66 25.29 6.46 -24.59
CA TYR A 66 25.34 7.28 -23.37
C TYR A 66 25.59 8.79 -23.59
N GLU A 67 26.02 9.24 -24.78
CA GLU A 67 26.15 10.67 -25.10
C GLU A 67 24.81 11.42 -25.02
N VAL A 68 23.66 10.74 -25.19
CA VAL A 68 22.32 11.36 -25.00
C VAL A 68 22.09 11.84 -23.56
N LEU A 69 22.86 11.30 -22.59
CA LEU A 69 22.82 11.75 -21.20
C LEU A 69 23.62 13.04 -20.97
N GLN A 70 24.44 13.47 -21.93
CA GLN A 70 25.45 14.55 -21.78
C GLN A 70 26.54 14.20 -20.75
N THR A 71 27.59 15.02 -20.69
CA THR A 71 28.75 14.75 -19.83
C THR A 71 28.44 14.82 -18.34
N PHE A 72 29.05 13.91 -17.59
CA PHE A 72 29.11 13.93 -16.12
C PHE A 72 30.52 14.32 -15.69
N GLN A 73 30.63 15.31 -14.80
CA GLN A 73 31.89 15.95 -14.36
C GLN A 73 32.88 16.43 -15.46
N GLY A 74 32.52 16.32 -16.75
CA GLY A 74 33.31 16.79 -17.88
C GLY A 74 33.55 15.74 -18.97
N SER A 75 33.25 14.47 -18.72
CA SER A 75 33.44 13.36 -19.66
C SER A 75 32.21 12.43 -19.72
N ASN A 76 32.29 11.27 -20.39
CA ASN A 76 31.12 10.40 -20.54
C ASN A 76 30.77 9.72 -19.20
N PRO A 77 29.50 9.67 -18.78
CA PRO A 77 29.11 9.09 -17.47
C PRO A 77 29.54 7.63 -17.24
N ILE A 78 29.88 6.86 -18.28
CA ILE A 78 30.43 5.50 -18.12
C ILE A 78 31.83 5.48 -17.50
N GLU A 79 32.61 6.56 -17.62
CA GLU A 79 33.97 6.64 -17.11
C GLU A 79 34.02 6.67 -15.57
N SER A 80 33.01 7.26 -14.94
CA SER A 80 32.90 7.34 -13.47
C SER A 80 32.39 6.06 -12.81
N ILE A 81 31.97 5.03 -13.57
CA ILE A 81 31.33 3.83 -13.02
C ILE A 81 32.23 3.15 -11.97
N ASN A 82 33.53 3.00 -12.24
CA ASN A 82 34.44 2.31 -11.32
C ASN A 82 34.62 3.06 -10.00
N GLU A 83 34.84 4.39 -10.03
CA GLU A 83 34.98 5.21 -8.82
C GLU A 83 33.66 5.26 -8.03
N ILE A 84 32.52 5.27 -8.71
CA ILE A 84 31.19 5.15 -8.07
C ILE A 84 31.06 3.79 -7.37
N CYS A 85 31.44 2.69 -8.01
CA CYS A 85 31.39 1.35 -7.41
C CYS A 85 32.31 1.25 -6.18
N GLU A 86 33.57 1.69 -6.28
CA GLU A 86 34.50 1.74 -5.15
C GLU A 86 33.96 2.56 -3.96
N LEU A 87 33.31 3.70 -4.23
CA LEU A 87 32.66 4.50 -3.20
C LEU A 87 31.38 3.85 -2.63
N VAL A 88 30.62 3.10 -3.43
CA VAL A 88 29.42 2.38 -2.96
C VAL A 88 29.80 1.18 -2.09
N ASP A 89 30.69 0.33 -2.58
CA ASP A 89 31.11 -0.90 -1.91
C ASP A 89 31.83 -0.61 -0.58
N SER A 90 32.59 0.49 -0.50
CA SER A 90 33.31 0.90 0.71
C SER A 90 32.46 1.57 1.81
N GLN A 91 31.16 1.77 1.61
CA GLN A 91 30.23 2.36 2.59
C GLN A 91 29.18 1.35 3.09
N SER A 92 28.60 1.62 4.26
CA SER A 92 27.41 0.92 4.75
C SER A 92 26.12 1.48 4.14
N TYR A 93 25.01 0.74 4.24
CA TYR A 93 23.70 1.14 3.73
C TYR A 93 23.26 2.53 4.23
N ASP A 94 23.37 2.81 5.53
CA ASP A 94 23.15 4.15 6.13
C ASP A 94 24.11 5.22 5.55
N GLN A 95 25.40 4.91 5.43
CA GLN A 95 26.40 5.84 4.89
C GLN A 95 26.19 6.17 3.42
N LEU A 96 25.44 5.36 2.66
CA LEU A 96 25.07 5.64 1.27
C LEU A 96 23.90 6.61 1.19
N VAL A 97 22.82 6.35 1.94
CA VAL A 97 21.65 7.25 2.05
C VAL A 97 22.07 8.61 2.59
N ASN A 98 22.90 8.62 3.64
CA ASN A 98 23.41 9.82 4.29
C ASN A 98 24.78 10.28 3.74
N SER A 99 25.14 9.90 2.50
CA SER A 99 26.51 10.06 2.01
C SER A 99 26.94 11.51 1.84
N LYS A 100 28.17 11.79 2.29
CA LYS A 100 28.86 13.07 2.18
C LYS A 100 29.91 13.08 1.06
N LYS A 101 29.95 12.02 0.24
CA LYS A 101 30.88 11.86 -0.89
C LYS A 101 30.39 12.70 -2.06
N LYS A 102 31.18 13.70 -2.48
CA LYS A 102 30.78 14.64 -3.55
C LYS A 102 30.39 13.93 -4.84
N LEU A 103 31.15 12.91 -5.29
CA LEU A 103 30.86 12.17 -6.52
C LEU A 103 29.45 11.52 -6.49
N LEU A 104 29.07 10.90 -5.38
CA LEU A 104 27.76 10.26 -5.23
C LEU A 104 26.62 11.30 -5.20
N ILE A 105 26.82 12.43 -4.52
CA ILE A 105 25.86 13.55 -4.49
C ILE A 105 25.69 14.18 -5.88
N ASP A 106 26.81 14.41 -6.58
CA ASP A 106 26.82 14.92 -7.96
C ASP A 106 26.11 13.94 -8.90
N PHE A 107 26.37 12.63 -8.78
CA PHE A 107 25.80 11.60 -9.64
C PHE A 107 24.28 11.47 -9.45
N VAL A 108 23.81 11.39 -8.21
CA VAL A 108 22.36 11.44 -7.91
C VAL A 108 21.72 12.72 -8.48
N SER A 109 22.42 13.85 -8.38
CA SER A 109 21.94 15.13 -8.93
C SER A 109 21.93 15.15 -10.47
N PHE A 110 22.86 14.46 -11.13
CA PHE A 110 22.90 14.28 -12.59
C PHE A 110 21.75 13.37 -13.05
N ILE A 111 21.60 12.18 -12.48
CA ILE A 111 20.53 11.23 -12.81
C ILE A 111 19.13 11.86 -12.58
N ARG A 112 18.95 12.60 -11.47
CA ARG A 112 17.70 13.34 -11.18
C ARG A 112 17.36 14.42 -12.20
N GLN A 113 18.33 14.97 -12.95
CA GLN A 113 18.06 15.92 -14.04
C GLN A 113 17.57 15.23 -15.33
N LYS A 114 17.82 13.92 -15.48
CA LYS A 114 17.44 13.12 -16.65
C LYS A 114 16.12 12.35 -16.45
N ILE A 115 15.72 12.08 -15.21
CA ILE A 115 14.43 11.46 -14.89
C ILE A 115 13.40 12.54 -14.49
N PRO A 116 12.30 12.73 -15.25
CA PRO A 116 11.27 13.68 -14.89
C PRO A 116 10.63 13.37 -13.51
N ILE A 117 10.37 14.40 -12.69
CA ILE A 117 9.72 14.20 -11.38
C ILE A 117 8.33 13.53 -11.47
N LYS A 118 7.63 13.64 -12.62
CA LYS A 118 6.37 12.92 -12.89
C LYS A 118 6.53 11.39 -12.94
N THR A 119 7.74 10.88 -13.13
CA THR A 119 8.05 9.44 -13.09
C THR A 119 7.86 8.90 -11.68
N ALA A 120 8.25 9.64 -10.65
CA ALA A 120 8.02 9.28 -9.24
C ALA A 120 6.53 9.03 -8.93
N PHE A 121 5.62 9.80 -9.53
CA PHE A 121 4.18 9.60 -9.33
C PHE A 121 3.71 8.24 -9.83
N ASN A 122 4.19 7.79 -10.99
CA ASN A 122 3.80 6.48 -11.54
C ASN A 122 4.40 5.32 -10.72
N ILE A 123 5.64 5.47 -10.25
CA ILE A 123 6.31 4.47 -9.40
C ILE A 123 5.60 4.37 -8.03
N GLY A 124 5.26 5.49 -7.41
CA GLY A 124 4.65 5.52 -6.07
C GLY A 124 3.15 5.22 -6.03
N PHE A 125 2.41 5.42 -7.12
CA PHE A 125 0.95 5.30 -7.14
C PHE A 125 0.42 4.03 -7.81
N ASN A 126 1.14 3.48 -8.80
CA ASN A 126 0.69 2.31 -9.56
C ASN A 126 1.29 1.01 -9.01
N TRP A 127 0.57 -0.10 -9.16
CA TRP A 127 1.08 -1.44 -8.88
C TRP A 127 0.71 -2.41 -10.02
N SER A 128 1.60 -3.26 -10.53
CA SER A 128 3.04 -3.31 -10.24
C SER A 128 3.74 -1.98 -10.56
N PRO A 129 4.75 -1.56 -9.78
CA PRO A 129 5.41 -0.28 -9.98
C PRO A 129 6.26 -0.34 -11.25
N ALA A 130 6.25 0.74 -12.03
CA ALA A 130 6.92 0.81 -13.33
C ALA A 130 7.52 2.20 -13.56
N ILE A 131 8.62 2.25 -14.32
CA ILE A 131 9.28 3.49 -14.72
C ILE A 131 8.76 3.88 -16.12
N PRO A 132 7.86 4.88 -16.24
CA PRO A 132 7.32 5.27 -17.54
C PRO A 132 8.37 5.90 -18.45
N ARG A 133 8.49 5.37 -19.67
CA ARG A 133 9.38 5.82 -20.75
C ARG A 133 8.89 7.13 -21.39
N HIS A 134 8.72 8.16 -20.56
CA HIS A 134 8.16 9.47 -20.93
C HIS A 134 9.10 10.36 -21.77
N VAL A 135 10.38 10.01 -21.87
CA VAL A 135 11.44 10.76 -22.58
C VAL A 135 12.45 9.74 -23.10
N ALA A 136 12.93 9.91 -24.34
CA ALA A 136 13.75 8.91 -25.02
C ALA A 136 15.01 8.46 -24.26
N HIS A 137 15.64 9.35 -23.48
CA HIS A 137 16.86 9.03 -22.73
C HIS A 137 16.60 8.37 -21.35
N VAL A 138 15.34 8.09 -20.96
CA VAL A 138 15.06 7.38 -19.70
C VAL A 138 15.65 5.98 -19.73
N ASP A 139 15.58 5.29 -20.87
CA ASP A 139 16.13 3.93 -21.00
C ASP A 139 17.66 3.93 -20.83
N SER A 140 18.37 4.92 -21.39
CA SER A 140 19.82 5.07 -21.17
C SER A 140 20.21 5.44 -19.74
N VAL A 141 19.33 6.12 -18.99
CA VAL A 141 19.51 6.29 -17.55
C VAL A 141 19.37 4.95 -16.82
N LEU A 142 18.38 4.13 -17.20
CA LEU A 142 18.22 2.79 -16.63
C LEU A 142 19.43 1.91 -16.95
N HIS A 143 19.85 1.82 -18.22
CA HIS A 143 21.04 1.07 -18.62
C HIS A 143 22.30 1.52 -17.88
N LEU A 144 22.47 2.81 -17.57
CA LEU A 144 23.58 3.30 -16.74
C LEU A 144 23.49 2.78 -15.29
N ILE A 145 22.30 2.83 -14.68
CA ILE A 145 22.04 2.31 -13.33
C ILE A 145 22.28 0.80 -13.27
N LEU A 146 21.75 0.04 -14.24
CA LEU A 146 21.92 -1.41 -14.32
C LEU A 146 23.39 -1.79 -14.45
N ARG A 147 24.14 -1.08 -15.32
CA ARG A 147 25.58 -1.30 -15.53
C ARG A 147 26.40 -1.02 -14.27
N ILE A 148 26.06 -0.01 -13.47
CA ILE A 148 26.72 0.24 -12.16
C ILE A 148 26.41 -0.89 -11.17
N ALA A 149 25.14 -1.31 -11.04
CA ALA A 149 24.76 -2.37 -10.11
C ALA A 149 25.33 -3.76 -10.48
N ASN A 150 25.61 -4.00 -11.77
CA ASN A 150 26.31 -5.19 -12.26
C ASN A 150 27.86 -5.07 -12.18
N THR A 151 28.41 -3.89 -11.93
CA THR A 151 29.86 -3.66 -11.78
C THR A 151 30.31 -3.63 -10.32
N ALA A 152 29.43 -3.20 -9.40
CA ALA A 152 29.68 -3.17 -7.96
C ALA A 152 29.77 -4.58 -7.34
N GLN A 153 30.52 -4.71 -6.24
CA GLN A 153 30.67 -5.97 -5.50
C GLN A 153 29.37 -6.37 -4.78
N ASP A 154 28.62 -5.39 -4.26
CA ASP A 154 27.25 -5.57 -3.77
C ASP A 154 26.29 -4.63 -4.51
N GLY A 155 25.79 -5.06 -5.66
CA GLY A 155 24.83 -4.29 -6.46
C GLY A 155 23.54 -3.93 -5.70
N ASN A 156 23.17 -4.68 -4.65
CA ASN A 156 22.02 -4.32 -3.81
C ASN A 156 22.24 -2.99 -3.08
N LYS A 157 23.49 -2.65 -2.72
CA LYS A 157 23.85 -1.31 -2.23
C LYS A 157 23.56 -0.23 -3.27
N VAL A 158 23.84 -0.49 -4.55
CA VAL A 158 23.57 0.46 -5.64
C VAL A 158 22.06 0.66 -5.78
N LEU A 159 21.27 -0.41 -5.78
CA LEU A 159 19.80 -0.32 -5.91
C LEU A 159 19.18 0.38 -4.71
N TYR A 160 19.56 0.02 -3.48
CA TYR A 160 19.09 0.65 -2.25
C TYR A 160 19.51 2.13 -2.13
N TRP A 161 20.77 2.44 -2.46
CA TRP A 161 21.28 3.81 -2.48
C TRP A 161 20.48 4.69 -3.44
N LEU A 162 20.27 4.23 -4.68
CA LEU A 162 19.53 4.98 -5.68
C LEU A 162 18.03 5.03 -5.36
N ALA A 163 17.44 3.97 -4.82
CA ALA A 163 16.05 3.94 -4.37
C ALA A 163 15.75 5.07 -3.37
N ASN A 164 16.59 5.23 -2.36
CA ASN A 164 16.43 6.24 -1.31
C ASN A 164 16.93 7.63 -1.73
N SER A 165 17.92 7.72 -2.63
CA SER A 165 18.55 9.00 -2.99
C SER A 165 17.98 9.68 -4.25
N LEU A 166 17.43 8.92 -5.21
CA LEU A 166 17.14 9.45 -6.55
C LEU A 166 16.09 10.57 -6.53
N PHE A 167 14.95 10.34 -5.89
CA PHE A 167 13.85 11.31 -5.86
C PHE A 167 13.89 12.19 -4.60
N PRO A 168 13.40 13.44 -4.66
CA PRO A 168 13.18 14.25 -3.46
C PRO A 168 12.07 13.62 -2.61
N LYS A 169 12.18 13.70 -1.28
CA LYS A 169 11.20 13.13 -0.36
C LYS A 169 9.78 13.66 -0.56
N VAL A 170 9.66 14.93 -0.98
CA VAL A 170 8.42 15.52 -1.48
C VAL A 170 8.45 15.48 -3.00
N TRP A 171 7.78 14.49 -3.58
CA TRP A 171 7.70 14.25 -5.03
C TRP A 171 6.31 14.53 -5.64
N THR A 172 5.30 14.76 -4.79
CA THR A 172 3.93 15.10 -5.20
C THR A 172 3.75 16.62 -5.35
N LYS A 173 2.87 17.04 -6.28
CA LYS A 173 2.43 18.46 -6.38
C LYS A 173 1.31 18.82 -5.40
N ARG A 174 0.55 17.83 -4.93
CA ARG A 174 -0.39 17.96 -3.81
C ARG A 174 0.25 17.28 -2.60
N SER A 175 0.34 18.00 -1.49
CA SER A 175 0.75 17.44 -0.20
C SER A 175 -0.39 17.66 0.79
N THR A 176 -0.52 16.74 1.75
CA THR A 176 -1.51 16.77 2.84
C THR A 176 -1.41 18.02 3.71
N LEU A 177 -0.28 18.75 3.66
CA LEU A 177 -0.12 20.06 4.29
C LEU A 177 -1.06 21.13 3.69
N MET A 178 -1.55 20.92 2.47
CA MET A 178 -2.53 21.78 1.79
C MET A 178 -3.84 21.04 1.56
N ASN A 179 -4.92 21.80 1.37
CA ASN A 179 -6.24 21.29 1.03
C ASN A 179 -6.85 22.16 -0.08
N THR A 180 -7.61 21.57 -1.01
CA THR A 180 -8.23 22.34 -2.10
C THR A 180 -9.44 23.16 -1.65
N GLN A 181 -10.15 22.74 -0.60
CA GLN A 181 -11.40 23.37 -0.17
C GLN A 181 -11.23 24.30 1.05
N LEU A 182 -10.50 23.86 2.09
CA LEU A 182 -10.44 24.57 3.38
C LEU A 182 -9.04 25.08 3.72
N GLY A 183 -8.91 26.38 4.00
CA GLY A 183 -7.70 27.00 4.53
C GLY A 183 -7.64 26.98 6.07
N ALA A 184 -8.78 26.96 6.75
CA ALA A 184 -8.87 26.74 8.19
C ALA A 184 -10.22 26.12 8.59
N VAL A 185 -10.24 25.39 9.70
CA VAL A 185 -11.45 24.84 10.33
C VAL A 185 -11.25 24.77 11.85
N CYS A 186 -12.29 24.96 12.65
CA CYS A 186 -12.26 24.66 14.08
C CYS A 186 -13.65 24.43 14.67
N ARG A 187 -13.72 23.62 15.73
CA ARG A 187 -14.86 23.64 16.64
C ARG A 187 -14.73 24.88 17.52
N CYS A 188 -15.78 25.68 17.62
CA CYS A 188 -15.76 26.96 18.34
C CYS A 188 -17.07 27.24 19.09
N VAL A 189 -17.08 28.36 19.80
CA VAL A 189 -18.23 28.90 20.52
C VAL A 189 -18.38 30.38 20.16
N VAL A 190 -19.61 30.86 19.94
CA VAL A 190 -19.88 32.28 19.60
C VAL A 190 -20.50 33.01 20.80
N PRO A 191 -19.80 33.97 21.43
CA PRO A 191 -20.36 34.83 22.48
C PRO A 191 -21.53 35.70 21.96
N PRO A 192 -22.51 36.06 22.81
CA PRO A 192 -22.70 35.59 24.19
C PRO A 192 -23.35 34.20 24.28
N SER A 193 -23.85 33.65 23.15
CA SER A 193 -24.80 32.53 23.11
C SER A 193 -24.35 31.21 23.75
N ARG A 194 -23.03 31.01 23.93
CA ARG A 194 -22.36 29.77 24.36
C ARG A 194 -22.71 28.50 23.53
N ARG A 195 -23.42 28.64 22.40
CA ARG A 195 -23.69 27.55 21.45
C ARG A 195 -22.40 27.06 20.80
N ALA A 196 -22.34 25.77 20.50
CA ALA A 196 -21.24 25.15 19.77
C ALA A 196 -21.42 25.29 18.25
N TYR A 197 -20.34 25.68 17.57
CA TYR A 197 -20.28 25.89 16.13
C TYR A 197 -19.08 25.18 15.51
N TRP A 198 -19.17 24.90 14.21
CA TRP A 198 -18.01 24.68 13.34
C TRP A 198 -17.77 25.98 12.57
N ALA A 199 -16.59 26.58 12.73
CA ALA A 199 -16.12 27.68 11.92
C ALA A 199 -15.22 27.11 10.80
N LEU A 200 -15.52 27.46 9.56
CA LEU A 200 -14.80 27.05 8.36
C LEU A 200 -14.34 28.29 7.58
N LEU A 201 -13.14 28.25 7.02
CA LEU A 201 -12.63 29.24 6.07
C LEU A 201 -12.14 28.51 4.83
N THR A 202 -12.77 28.80 3.69
CA THR A 202 -12.41 28.18 2.41
C THR A 202 -11.15 28.80 1.79
N THR A 203 -10.52 28.07 0.87
CA THR A 203 -9.43 28.59 0.02
C THR A 203 -9.87 29.79 -0.83
N THR A 204 -11.16 29.93 -1.11
CA THR A 204 -11.80 31.08 -1.80
C THR A 204 -12.15 32.26 -0.87
N LYS A 205 -11.66 32.25 0.38
CA LYS A 205 -11.92 33.27 1.43
C LYS A 205 -13.38 33.42 1.88
N GLN A 206 -14.27 32.46 1.59
CA GLN A 206 -15.58 32.39 2.24
C GLN A 206 -15.41 31.82 3.65
N PHE A 207 -15.86 32.57 4.66
CA PHE A 207 -16.04 32.08 6.02
C PHE A 207 -17.47 31.61 6.21
N LYS A 208 -17.63 30.43 6.81
CA LYS A 208 -18.91 29.79 7.09
C LYS A 208 -18.96 29.37 8.56
N LEU A 209 -20.12 29.58 9.18
CA LEU A 209 -20.39 29.21 10.56
C LEU A 209 -21.60 28.28 10.62
N TYR A 210 -21.35 27.02 10.97
CA TYR A 210 -22.36 25.97 11.09
C TYR A 210 -22.71 25.75 12.57
N LEU A 211 -23.96 25.98 12.96
CA LEU A 211 -24.47 25.60 14.28
C LEU A 211 -24.55 24.07 14.38
N LEU A 212 -24.00 23.50 15.46
CA LEU A 212 -24.23 22.10 15.79
C LEU A 212 -25.60 21.95 16.49
N LYS A 213 -26.46 21.14 15.90
CA LYS A 213 -27.68 20.59 16.51
C LYS A 213 -27.48 19.08 16.68
N LYS A 214 -28.28 18.45 17.55
CA LYS A 214 -28.10 17.05 18.01
C LYS A 214 -27.74 16.05 16.90
N ASN A 215 -28.38 16.13 15.74
CA ASN A 215 -28.18 15.23 14.59
C ASN A 215 -27.88 15.98 13.28
N THR A 216 -27.61 17.29 13.29
CA THR A 216 -27.39 18.06 12.04
C THR A 216 -26.57 19.33 12.26
N CYS A 217 -25.75 19.70 11.28
CA CYS A 217 -25.03 20.96 11.21
C CYS A 217 -25.79 21.94 10.28
N VAL A 218 -26.06 23.16 10.75
CA VAL A 218 -26.87 24.14 10.00
C VAL A 218 -26.11 25.44 9.81
N LEU A 219 -25.94 25.88 8.56
CA LEU A 219 -25.30 27.16 8.25
C LEU A 219 -26.13 28.31 8.82
N GLU A 220 -25.61 29.03 9.81
CA GLU A 220 -26.26 30.22 10.41
C GLU A 220 -25.62 31.53 9.92
N PHE A 221 -24.41 31.50 9.35
CA PHE A 221 -23.74 32.69 8.82
C PHE A 221 -22.71 32.34 7.75
N GLU A 222 -22.64 33.13 6.68
CA GLU A 222 -21.60 33.09 5.66
C GLU A 222 -21.21 34.50 5.24
N CYS A 223 -19.92 34.76 5.01
CA CYS A 223 -19.42 35.99 4.39
C CYS A 223 -18.13 35.71 3.61
N LYS A 224 -17.70 36.67 2.79
CA LYS A 224 -16.31 36.74 2.32
C LYS A 224 -15.46 37.53 3.31
N VAL A 225 -14.20 37.10 3.47
CA VAL A 225 -13.27 37.64 4.46
C VAL A 225 -12.09 38.33 3.81
N ASN A 226 -11.81 39.55 4.23
CA ASN A 226 -10.58 40.27 3.89
C ASN A 226 -9.44 39.86 4.84
N ARG A 227 -9.75 39.82 6.15
CA ARG A 227 -8.78 39.61 7.23
C ARG A 227 -9.36 38.75 8.36
N THR A 228 -8.54 37.85 8.87
CA THR A 228 -8.71 37.23 10.20
C THR A 228 -7.70 37.86 11.17
N ARG A 229 -8.02 37.89 12.47
CA ARG A 229 -7.05 38.25 13.52
C ARG A 229 -7.42 37.62 14.86
N VAL A 230 -6.44 37.44 15.74
CA VAL A 230 -6.69 37.13 17.15
C VAL A 230 -7.16 38.40 17.86
N HIS A 231 -8.06 38.25 18.83
CA HIS A 231 -8.46 39.29 19.76
C HIS A 231 -7.37 39.50 20.83
N GLU A 232 -7.43 40.63 21.54
CA GLU A 232 -6.51 40.99 22.63
C GLU A 232 -6.53 40.02 23.83
N ASP A 233 -7.48 39.08 23.88
CA ASP A 233 -7.53 38.03 24.91
C ASP A 233 -6.59 36.84 24.60
N GLY A 234 -5.97 36.84 23.42
CA GLY A 234 -5.10 35.78 22.90
C GLY A 234 -5.82 34.48 22.52
N LYS A 235 -7.16 34.44 22.59
CA LYS A 235 -7.98 33.21 22.55
C LYS A 235 -9.13 33.30 21.55
N SER A 236 -9.77 34.46 21.41
CA SER A 236 -10.86 34.68 20.46
C SER A 236 -10.32 35.08 19.09
N VAL A 237 -11.05 34.76 18.03
CA VAL A 237 -10.76 35.09 16.63
C VAL A 237 -11.82 36.06 16.12
N ILE A 238 -11.38 37.13 15.47
CA ILE A 238 -12.23 38.14 14.82
C ILE A 238 -12.15 37.96 13.29
N ILE A 239 -13.30 37.99 12.63
CA ILE A 239 -13.47 37.91 11.19
C ILE A 239 -13.90 39.29 10.64
N THR A 240 -13.08 39.83 9.74
CA THR A 240 -13.30 41.12 9.07
C THR A 240 -13.68 40.92 7.59
N ASP A 241 -14.80 41.48 7.17
CA ASP A 241 -15.36 41.31 5.81
C ASP A 241 -14.61 42.09 4.70
N GLU A 242 -15.03 41.93 3.44
CA GLU A 242 -14.48 42.69 2.29
C GLU A 242 -14.70 44.21 2.38
N ALA A 243 -15.62 44.70 3.21
CA ALA A 243 -15.85 46.13 3.46
C ALA A 243 -15.04 46.69 4.65
N GLY A 244 -14.35 45.83 5.40
CA GLY A 244 -13.53 46.21 6.56
C GLY A 244 -14.25 46.16 7.90
N ASN A 245 -15.49 45.63 7.96
CA ASN A 245 -16.27 45.53 9.20
C ASN A 245 -15.96 44.21 9.92
N ASP A 246 -15.92 44.25 11.25
CA ASP A 246 -15.81 43.05 12.08
C ASP A 246 -17.20 42.39 12.25
N VAL A 247 -17.44 41.33 11.48
CA VAL A 247 -18.78 40.72 11.34
C VAL A 247 -19.03 39.56 12.31
N LYS A 248 -17.98 38.87 12.78
CA LYS A 248 -18.06 37.81 13.81
C LYS A 248 -16.81 37.75 14.67
N THR A 249 -17.03 37.43 15.95
CA THR A 249 -16.00 36.98 16.89
C THR A 249 -16.39 35.62 17.43
N PHE A 250 -15.45 34.67 17.49
CA PHE A 250 -15.67 33.33 18.03
C PHE A 250 -14.46 32.85 18.83
N LEU A 251 -14.69 31.90 19.73
CA LEU A 251 -13.68 31.27 20.58
C LEU A 251 -13.47 29.82 20.12
N PRO A 252 -12.33 29.46 19.49
CA PRO A 252 -11.94 28.07 19.25
C PRO A 252 -11.93 27.25 20.54
N VAL A 253 -12.28 25.97 20.42
CA VAL A 253 -12.26 25.00 21.52
C VAL A 253 -10.83 24.60 21.88
N ASP A 254 -9.99 24.36 20.87
CA ASP A 254 -8.55 24.27 21.04
C ASP A 254 -7.97 25.69 20.93
N ILE A 255 -7.49 26.23 22.07
CA ILE A 255 -6.96 27.59 22.16
C ILE A 255 -5.75 27.78 21.22
N ASN A 256 -4.99 26.73 20.93
CA ASN A 256 -3.85 26.80 20.02
C ASN A 256 -4.28 27.18 18.59
N GLN A 257 -5.49 26.78 18.18
CA GLN A 257 -6.04 27.13 16.87
C GLN A 257 -6.37 28.61 16.73
N ALA A 258 -6.50 29.38 17.82
CA ALA A 258 -6.77 30.83 17.72
C ALA A 258 -5.65 31.58 16.98
N GLN A 259 -4.39 31.26 17.26
CA GLN A 259 -3.23 31.84 16.58
C GLN A 259 -3.16 31.39 15.11
N MET A 260 -3.44 30.11 14.84
CA MET A 260 -3.49 29.54 13.49
C MET A 260 -4.54 30.26 12.63
N TRP A 261 -5.74 30.47 13.19
CA TRP A 261 -6.81 31.24 12.58
C TRP A 261 -6.46 32.72 12.37
N GLY A 262 -5.75 33.35 13.32
CA GLY A 262 -5.21 34.70 13.16
C GLY A 262 -4.21 34.83 11.98
N ALA A 263 -3.57 33.74 11.57
CA ALA A 263 -2.67 33.65 10.43
C ALA A 263 -3.27 32.99 9.18
N ALA A 264 -4.54 32.56 9.20
CA ALA A 264 -5.11 31.70 8.14
C ALA A 264 -5.20 32.34 6.74
N LEU A 265 -5.18 33.67 6.64
CA LEU A 265 -5.12 34.40 5.36
C LEU A 265 -3.71 34.95 5.03
N ALA A 266 -2.69 34.60 5.82
CA ALA A 266 -1.31 35.00 5.56
C ALA A 266 -0.64 34.08 4.50
N LYS A 267 0.46 34.56 3.90
CA LYS A 267 1.30 33.76 2.98
C LYS A 267 1.97 32.55 3.65
N GLN A 268 2.02 32.53 4.97
CA GLN A 268 2.53 31.44 5.82
C GLN A 268 1.43 31.04 6.80
N HIS A 269 0.29 30.59 6.27
CA HIS A 269 -0.78 30.01 7.08
C HIS A 269 -0.35 28.64 7.64
N SER A 270 -1.03 28.19 8.71
CA SER A 270 -0.83 26.84 9.23
C SER A 270 -1.27 25.76 8.20
N PRO A 271 -0.52 24.66 8.04
CA PRO A 271 -0.94 23.49 7.27
C PRO A 271 -2.30 22.93 7.71
N PHE A 272 -3.06 22.38 6.75
CA PHE A 272 -4.39 21.81 7.00
C PHE A 272 -4.45 20.77 8.15
N PRO A 273 -3.46 19.85 8.32
CA PRO A 273 -3.46 18.86 9.39
C PRO A 273 -3.53 19.42 10.82
N TYR A 274 -3.11 20.67 11.04
CA TYR A 274 -3.07 21.25 12.39
C TYR A 274 -4.47 21.65 12.88
N TYR A 275 -5.44 21.74 11.98
CA TYR A 275 -6.85 22.01 12.33
C TYR A 275 -7.60 20.75 12.82
N LEU A 276 -6.99 19.56 12.72
CA LEU A 276 -7.62 18.27 13.05
C LEU A 276 -7.65 17.93 14.55
N SER A 277 -7.19 18.82 15.44
CA SER A 277 -7.08 18.58 16.89
C SER A 277 -8.41 18.50 17.65
N SER A 278 -9.56 18.57 16.98
CA SER A 278 -10.86 18.41 17.62
C SER A 278 -11.88 17.67 16.75
N PHE A 279 -12.71 16.86 17.40
CA PHE A 279 -13.80 16.10 16.79
C PHE A 279 -15.10 16.35 17.54
N GLN A 280 -16.18 16.52 16.79
CA GLN A 280 -17.55 16.56 17.27
C GLN A 280 -18.48 16.38 16.07
N THR A 281 -19.22 15.28 16.07
CA THR A 281 -20.24 15.01 15.04
C THR A 281 -21.49 15.88 15.27
N PRO A 282 -22.27 16.17 14.22
CA PRO A 282 -21.95 15.93 12.80
C PRO A 282 -20.97 16.97 12.24
N LEU A 283 -20.17 16.56 11.25
CA LEU A 283 -19.26 17.46 10.54
C LEU A 283 -19.98 18.28 9.45
N PRO A 284 -19.47 19.46 9.02
CA PRO A 284 -20.01 20.18 7.87
C PRO A 284 -19.67 19.52 6.52
N PRO A 285 -20.49 19.71 5.46
CA PRO A 285 -20.30 19.04 4.17
C PRO A 285 -18.91 19.21 3.55
N GLU A 286 -18.39 20.45 3.54
CA GLU A 286 -17.06 20.76 2.99
C GLU A 286 -15.93 20.10 3.80
N TYR A 287 -16.16 19.83 5.09
CA TYR A 287 -15.14 19.23 5.94
C TYR A 287 -14.96 17.73 5.61
N TYR A 288 -16.02 16.98 5.32
CA TYR A 288 -15.90 15.58 4.87
C TYR A 288 -15.03 15.47 3.60
N HIS A 289 -15.25 16.34 2.61
CA HIS A 289 -14.44 16.34 1.38
C HIS A 289 -12.99 16.76 1.64
N ALA A 290 -12.76 17.75 2.50
CA ALA A 290 -11.42 18.18 2.88
C ALA A 290 -10.64 17.05 3.61
N LEU A 291 -11.30 16.33 4.52
CA LEU A 291 -10.73 15.17 5.22
C LEU A 291 -10.42 14.03 4.24
N PHE A 292 -11.33 13.71 3.32
CA PHE A 292 -11.11 12.66 2.30
C PHE A 292 -9.93 12.98 1.36
N GLU A 293 -9.73 14.24 0.95
CA GLU A 293 -8.53 14.64 0.21
C GLU A 293 -7.26 14.45 1.05
N ALA A 294 -7.27 14.86 2.32
CA ALA A 294 -6.13 14.73 3.22
C ALA A 294 -5.78 13.27 3.55
N TYR A 295 -6.78 12.41 3.75
CA TYR A 295 -6.59 11.00 4.11
C TYR A 295 -6.08 10.16 2.93
N THR A 296 -6.47 10.51 1.70
CA THR A 296 -6.13 9.74 0.48
C THR A 296 -4.99 10.38 -0.33
N CYS A 297 -4.23 11.30 0.27
CA CYS A 297 -3.15 12.01 -0.39
C CYS A 297 -1.87 11.15 -0.49
N ALA A 298 -1.15 11.26 -1.61
CA ALA A 298 -0.07 10.34 -1.96
C ALA A 298 1.25 10.51 -1.17
N ASP A 299 1.36 11.52 -0.31
CA ASP A 299 2.47 11.59 0.68
C ASP A 299 2.20 10.73 1.94
N MET A 300 0.98 10.20 2.08
CA MET A 300 0.54 9.29 3.15
C MET A 300 0.84 9.78 4.57
N VAL A 301 1.03 11.08 4.79
CA VAL A 301 1.43 11.64 6.10
C VAL A 301 0.37 11.35 7.16
N ILE A 302 -0.91 11.62 6.89
CA ILE A 302 -1.97 11.35 7.88
C ILE A 302 -2.10 9.86 8.17
N VAL A 303 -1.99 8.98 7.16
CA VAL A 303 -2.03 7.53 7.36
C VAL A 303 -0.88 7.09 8.27
N ARG A 304 0.36 7.43 7.93
CA ARG A 304 1.55 7.09 8.75
C ARG A 304 1.46 7.65 10.18
N CYS A 305 0.87 8.83 10.36
CA CYS A 305 0.64 9.39 11.69
C CYS A 305 -0.43 8.63 12.48
N VAL A 306 -1.62 8.38 11.90
CA VAL A 306 -2.74 7.77 12.61
C VAL A 306 -2.55 6.27 12.85
N THR A 307 -1.83 5.56 11.97
CA THR A 307 -1.49 4.13 12.15
C THR A 307 -0.25 3.91 13.02
N ASN A 308 0.39 4.96 13.54
CA ASN A 308 1.49 4.82 14.49
C ASN A 308 0.97 4.29 15.85
N PRO A 309 1.62 3.29 16.49
CA PRO A 309 1.19 2.74 17.78
C PRO A 309 1.12 3.77 18.93
N LYS A 310 1.79 4.92 18.83
CA LYS A 310 1.67 6.03 19.80
C LYS A 310 0.34 6.79 19.70
N VAL A 311 -0.31 6.77 18.53
CA VAL A 311 -1.57 7.48 18.24
C VAL A 311 -2.75 6.51 18.23
N THR A 312 -2.59 5.37 17.55
CA THR A 312 -3.55 4.27 17.57
C THR A 312 -2.82 2.98 17.94
N PRO A 313 -2.83 2.61 19.25
CA PRO A 313 -2.24 1.35 19.72
C PRO A 313 -2.85 0.14 19.01
N TYR A 314 -2.04 -0.91 18.85
CA TYR A 314 -2.48 -2.17 18.23
C TYR A 314 -3.60 -2.86 19.02
N SER A 315 -3.75 -2.54 20.31
CA SER A 315 -4.83 -3.03 21.16
C SER A 315 -5.14 -2.02 22.26
N ASP A 316 -6.40 -1.59 22.35
CA ASP A 316 -6.94 -0.82 23.47
C ASP A 316 -8.40 -1.21 23.70
N SER A 317 -9.02 -0.70 24.78
CA SER A 317 -10.38 -1.07 25.20
C SER A 317 -11.50 -0.63 24.24
N GLU A 318 -11.17 0.08 23.16
CA GLU A 318 -12.11 0.51 22.13
C GLU A 318 -11.91 -0.23 20.80
N ASN A 319 -10.88 -1.08 20.69
CA ASN A 319 -10.38 -1.70 19.46
C ASN A 319 -10.08 -0.67 18.35
N ARG A 320 -9.42 0.46 18.67
CA ARG A 320 -9.20 1.53 17.68
C ARG A 320 -8.37 1.10 16.48
N GLY A 321 -7.31 0.30 16.66
CA GLY A 321 -6.44 -0.16 15.55
C GLY A 321 -7.20 -0.97 14.49
N GLU A 322 -8.05 -1.89 14.94
CA GLU A 322 -8.91 -2.75 14.12
C GLU A 322 -9.89 -1.93 13.26
N LYS A 323 -10.69 -1.09 13.92
CA LYS A 323 -11.69 -0.22 13.27
C LYS A 323 -11.06 0.86 12.38
N LEU A 324 -9.84 1.31 12.71
CA LEU A 324 -9.09 2.24 11.89
C LEU A 324 -8.63 1.59 10.58
N MET A 325 -8.18 0.33 10.59
CA MET A 325 -7.80 -0.36 9.35
C MET A 325 -9.01 -0.64 8.47
N ASP A 326 -10.12 -1.05 9.07
CA ASP A 326 -11.42 -1.22 8.39
C ASP A 326 -11.89 0.10 7.73
N SER A 327 -11.80 1.22 8.47
CA SER A 327 -12.14 2.56 7.99
C SER A 327 -11.20 3.06 6.89
N LEU A 328 -9.89 2.81 7.01
CA LEU A 328 -8.91 3.18 5.99
C LEU A 328 -9.09 2.33 4.73
N LEU A 329 -9.36 1.03 4.86
CA LEU A 329 -9.64 0.15 3.72
C LEU A 329 -10.89 0.61 2.96
N ASP A 330 -11.95 1.01 3.67
CA ASP A 330 -13.14 1.61 3.06
C ASP A 330 -12.85 2.91 2.33
N VAL A 331 -12.15 3.85 2.96
CA VAL A 331 -11.76 5.13 2.37
C VAL A 331 -10.87 4.95 1.12
N PHE A 332 -9.91 4.02 1.17
CA PHE A 332 -9.01 3.77 0.04
C PHE A 332 -9.64 2.89 -1.05
N SER A 333 -10.64 2.08 -0.74
CA SER A 333 -11.47 1.37 -1.74
C SER A 333 -12.33 2.37 -2.51
N HIS A 334 -13.10 3.20 -1.80
CA HIS A 334 -13.90 4.29 -2.40
C HIS A 334 -13.06 5.30 -3.19
N ALA A 335 -11.78 5.48 -2.85
CA ALA A 335 -10.84 6.34 -3.57
C ALA A 335 -10.13 5.68 -4.77
N GLY A 336 -10.29 4.37 -5.01
CA GLY A 336 -9.55 3.63 -6.03
C GLY A 336 -8.04 3.55 -5.77
N LYS A 337 -7.63 3.45 -4.51
CA LYS A 337 -6.23 3.62 -4.04
C LYS A 337 -5.73 2.51 -3.13
N VAL A 338 -6.39 1.35 -3.02
CA VAL A 338 -6.02 0.31 -2.03
C VAL A 338 -4.54 -0.12 -2.14
N ASN A 339 -3.99 -0.15 -3.36
CA ASN A 339 -2.56 -0.41 -3.63
C ASN A 339 -1.64 0.53 -2.81
N LEU A 340 -1.97 1.82 -2.77
CA LEU A 340 -1.23 2.85 -2.02
C LEU A 340 -1.27 2.60 -0.50
N LEU A 341 -2.41 2.14 0.04
CA LEU A 341 -2.54 1.75 1.44
C LEU A 341 -1.73 0.48 1.74
N LEU A 342 -1.83 -0.55 0.89
CA LEU A 342 -1.09 -1.81 1.06
C LEU A 342 0.43 -1.58 1.03
N CYS A 343 0.94 -0.89 0.02
CA CYS A 343 2.35 -0.56 -0.10
C CYS A 343 2.82 0.27 1.12
N GLN A 344 2.07 1.27 1.56
CA GLN A 344 2.48 2.06 2.73
C GLN A 344 2.49 1.23 4.03
N MET A 345 1.51 0.36 4.26
CA MET A 345 1.46 -0.43 5.50
C MET A 345 2.46 -1.61 5.48
N ALA A 346 2.67 -2.23 4.32
CA ALA A 346 3.67 -3.29 4.15
C ALA A 346 5.10 -2.77 4.36
N ALA A 347 5.43 -1.56 3.86
CA ALA A 347 6.74 -0.94 4.12
C ALA A 347 7.00 -0.77 5.62
N ILE A 348 6.02 -0.24 6.37
CA ILE A 348 6.17 0.00 7.82
C ILE A 348 6.43 -1.30 8.60
N ASP A 349 5.73 -2.39 8.27
CA ASP A 349 5.84 -3.66 8.99
C ASP A 349 7.10 -4.45 8.60
N ILE A 350 7.47 -4.46 7.30
CA ILE A 350 8.62 -5.20 6.76
C ILE A 350 9.95 -4.51 7.09
N GLU A 351 10.03 -3.17 7.04
CA GLU A 351 11.20 -2.41 7.48
C GLU A 351 11.40 -2.52 9.01
N GLY A 352 10.30 -2.70 9.75
CA GLY A 352 10.29 -2.90 11.20
C GLY A 352 10.82 -4.25 11.69
N VAL A 353 11.13 -5.20 10.79
CA VAL A 353 11.66 -6.53 11.14
C VAL A 353 13.01 -6.81 10.46
N SER A 354 13.92 -7.43 11.21
CA SER A 354 15.23 -7.89 10.70
C SER A 354 15.21 -9.31 10.12
N LYS A 355 14.03 -9.94 10.12
CA LYS A 355 13.81 -11.36 9.83
C LYS A 355 12.40 -11.56 9.27
N ALA A 356 12.25 -12.42 8.26
CA ALA A 356 10.94 -12.73 7.69
C ALA A 356 10.06 -13.58 8.62
N GLU A 357 10.67 -14.37 9.53
CA GLU A 357 9.93 -15.22 10.47
C GLU A 357 9.16 -14.42 11.52
N ASP A 358 9.63 -13.21 11.85
CA ASP A 358 9.01 -12.27 12.80
C ASP A 358 7.81 -11.51 12.21
N LEU A 359 7.68 -11.45 10.88
CA LEU A 359 6.64 -10.70 10.16
C LEU A 359 5.23 -11.24 10.50
N LEU A 360 4.28 -10.33 10.76
CA LEU A 360 2.88 -10.64 11.13
C LEU A 360 2.67 -11.55 12.36
N THR A 361 3.73 -11.89 13.12
CA THR A 361 3.66 -12.75 14.31
C THR A 361 2.93 -12.12 15.50
N LYS A 362 3.02 -10.79 15.59
CA LYS A 362 2.40 -9.94 16.61
C LYS A 362 1.26 -9.17 15.96
N GLN A 363 0.26 -8.75 16.74
CA GLN A 363 -0.73 -7.82 16.18
C GLN A 363 -0.12 -6.44 16.05
N THR A 364 0.03 -5.99 14.81
CA THR A 364 0.37 -4.63 14.42
C THR A 364 -0.82 -4.00 13.69
N ASN A 365 -0.73 -2.73 13.33
CA ASN A 365 -1.74 -2.11 12.46
C ASN A 365 -1.69 -2.67 11.02
N PHE A 366 -0.58 -3.26 10.56
CA PHE A 366 -0.61 -4.06 9.32
C PHE A 366 -1.30 -5.41 9.52
N GLY A 367 -1.10 -6.06 10.68
CA GLY A 367 -1.85 -7.25 11.09
C GLY A 367 -3.37 -7.04 11.08
N HIS A 368 -3.85 -5.93 11.63
CA HIS A 368 -5.29 -5.57 11.54
C HIS A 368 -5.78 -5.40 10.11
N LEU A 369 -4.95 -4.90 9.19
CA LEU A 369 -5.31 -4.76 7.77
C LEU A 369 -5.33 -6.12 7.05
N VAL A 370 -4.41 -7.02 7.39
CA VAL A 370 -4.46 -8.43 6.97
C VAL A 370 -5.76 -9.10 7.43
N ASP A 371 -6.14 -8.92 8.70
CA ASP A 371 -7.37 -9.51 9.23
C ASP A 371 -8.62 -8.94 8.54
N CYS A 372 -8.67 -7.62 8.27
CA CYS A 372 -9.73 -7.00 7.46
C CYS A 372 -9.83 -7.58 6.04
N PHE A 373 -8.71 -7.97 5.43
CA PHE A 373 -8.70 -8.64 4.11
C PHE A 373 -9.24 -10.07 4.20
N VAL A 374 -8.90 -10.80 5.28
CA VAL A 374 -9.39 -12.15 5.54
C VAL A 374 -10.90 -12.13 5.84
N GLU A 375 -11.40 -11.16 6.63
CA GLU A 375 -12.83 -10.97 6.88
C GLU A 375 -13.64 -10.72 5.59
N ARG A 376 -13.11 -9.90 4.68
CA ARG A 376 -13.83 -9.47 3.47
C ARG A 376 -13.78 -10.49 2.33
N TRP A 377 -12.65 -11.17 2.14
CA TRP A 377 -12.43 -12.04 0.97
C TRP A 377 -12.11 -13.50 1.32
N GLY A 378 -11.82 -13.84 2.58
CA GLY A 378 -11.55 -15.21 3.02
C GLY A 378 -12.72 -16.17 2.82
N ALA A 379 -13.97 -15.69 2.90
CA ALA A 379 -15.17 -16.49 2.66
C ALA A 379 -15.20 -17.10 1.25
N ILE A 380 -14.80 -16.34 0.21
CA ILE A 380 -14.73 -16.81 -1.18
C ILE A 380 -13.73 -17.97 -1.32
N TYR A 381 -12.62 -17.93 -0.57
CA TYR A 381 -11.64 -19.01 -0.55
C TYR A 381 -12.12 -20.22 0.29
N PHE A 382 -12.87 -19.97 1.36
CA PHE A 382 -13.50 -21.04 2.15
C PHE A 382 -14.53 -21.84 1.35
N GLU A 383 -15.45 -21.15 0.67
CA GLU A 383 -16.49 -21.78 -0.17
C GLU A 383 -15.88 -22.58 -1.32
N LYS A 384 -14.87 -22.04 -2.01
CA LYS A 384 -14.24 -22.71 -3.16
C LYS A 384 -13.34 -23.88 -2.76
N PHE A 385 -12.60 -23.75 -1.66
CA PHE A 385 -11.52 -24.66 -1.29
C PHE A 385 -11.48 -25.08 0.19
N VAL A 386 -11.40 -24.14 1.15
CA VAL A 386 -11.02 -24.51 2.54
C VAL A 386 -12.08 -25.38 3.23
N SER A 387 -13.35 -25.28 2.84
CA SER A 387 -14.42 -26.22 3.21
C SER A 387 -14.06 -27.69 2.91
N LYS A 388 -13.65 -27.99 1.68
CA LYS A 388 -13.27 -29.35 1.25
C LYS A 388 -11.99 -29.84 1.94
N LEU A 389 -11.06 -28.92 2.23
CA LEU A 389 -9.88 -29.24 3.03
C LEU A 389 -10.25 -29.55 4.50
N LEU A 390 -11.20 -28.80 5.09
CA LEU A 390 -11.73 -29.03 6.42
C LEU A 390 -12.43 -30.38 6.53
N ASP A 391 -13.30 -30.72 5.58
CA ASP A 391 -13.98 -32.02 5.50
C ASP A 391 -12.94 -33.16 5.36
N TYR A 392 -11.93 -32.98 4.50
CA TYR A 392 -10.82 -33.91 4.36
C TYR A 392 -10.09 -34.13 5.69
N ILE A 393 -9.67 -33.05 6.38
CA ILE A 393 -8.98 -33.12 7.68
C ILE A 393 -9.85 -33.83 8.72
N CYS A 394 -11.13 -33.47 8.82
CA CYS A 394 -12.05 -34.06 9.78
C CYS A 394 -12.26 -35.57 9.55
N SER A 395 -12.15 -36.05 8.31
CA SER A 395 -12.21 -37.47 7.95
C SER A 395 -10.98 -38.30 8.37
N LYS A 396 -9.89 -37.66 8.84
CA LYS A 396 -8.61 -38.32 9.17
C LYS A 396 -8.32 -38.25 10.67
N PRO A 397 -8.77 -39.22 11.49
CA PRO A 397 -8.58 -39.20 12.94
C PRO A 397 -7.10 -39.24 13.38
N ALA A 398 -6.18 -39.61 12.48
CA ALA A 398 -4.74 -39.53 12.71
C ALA A 398 -4.28 -38.11 13.14
N PHE A 399 -4.84 -37.05 12.53
CA PHE A 399 -4.45 -35.67 12.84
C PHE A 399 -4.77 -35.26 14.29
N ALA A 400 -5.75 -35.88 14.95
CA ALA A 400 -6.12 -35.53 16.34
C ALA A 400 -5.00 -35.81 17.36
N LYS A 401 -3.99 -36.62 17.00
CA LYS A 401 -2.78 -36.83 17.81
C LYS A 401 -1.77 -35.66 17.71
N GLY A 402 -1.95 -34.72 16.77
CA GLY A 402 -1.05 -33.59 16.52
C GLY A 402 0.39 -34.04 16.30
N LEU A 403 1.36 -33.30 16.86
CA LEU A 403 2.79 -33.64 16.79
C LEU A 403 3.17 -34.96 17.51
N LYS A 404 2.23 -35.64 18.18
CA LYS A 404 2.43 -36.94 18.86
C LYS A 404 1.93 -38.13 18.04
N ALA A 405 1.49 -37.89 16.80
CA ALA A 405 1.14 -38.95 15.87
C ALA A 405 2.37 -39.77 15.44
N SER A 406 2.14 -40.97 14.90
CA SER A 406 3.16 -41.73 14.17
C SER A 406 3.31 -41.20 12.74
N ALA A 407 4.52 -41.25 12.19
CA ALA A 407 4.78 -40.92 10.80
C ALA A 407 3.88 -41.72 9.84
N SER A 408 3.70 -43.02 10.07
CA SER A 408 2.86 -43.91 9.24
C SER A 408 1.39 -43.50 9.16
N ASP A 409 0.80 -43.03 10.26
CA ASP A 409 -0.61 -42.62 10.30
C ASP A 409 -0.82 -41.27 9.60
N ILE A 410 0.23 -40.43 9.55
CA ILE A 410 0.20 -39.05 9.07
C ILE A 410 0.71 -38.88 7.64
N GLU A 411 1.60 -39.75 7.14
CA GLU A 411 2.27 -39.56 5.87
C GLU A 411 1.28 -39.32 4.72
N VAL A 412 0.41 -40.29 4.41
CA VAL A 412 -0.55 -40.15 3.31
C VAL A 412 -1.54 -38.99 3.55
N PRO A 413 -2.14 -38.81 4.75
CA PRO A 413 -2.97 -37.63 5.05
C PRO A 413 -2.30 -36.28 4.85
N LEU A 414 -1.09 -36.07 5.39
CA LEU A 414 -0.38 -34.78 5.36
C LEU A 414 0.01 -34.41 3.93
N HIS A 415 0.66 -35.32 3.20
CA HIS A 415 1.10 -35.07 1.83
C HIS A 415 -0.09 -34.81 0.89
N THR A 416 -1.23 -35.48 1.12
CA THR A 416 -2.46 -35.18 0.39
C THR A 416 -2.99 -33.78 0.70
N ALA A 417 -3.00 -33.37 1.97
CA ALA A 417 -3.42 -32.02 2.36
C ALA A 417 -2.49 -30.92 1.80
N LEU A 418 -1.16 -31.11 1.88
CA LEU A 418 -0.18 -30.17 1.32
C LEU A 418 -0.28 -30.06 -0.20
N LYS A 419 -0.53 -31.17 -0.90
CA LYS A 419 -0.80 -31.19 -2.34
C LYS A 419 -2.11 -30.45 -2.68
N LEU A 420 -3.20 -30.71 -1.95
CA LEU A 420 -4.48 -30.02 -2.16
C LEU A 420 -4.36 -28.51 -1.97
N ILE A 421 -3.59 -28.06 -0.97
CA ILE A 421 -3.26 -26.63 -0.76
C ILE A 421 -2.44 -26.10 -1.92
N SER A 422 -1.40 -26.82 -2.36
CA SER A 422 -0.53 -26.37 -3.45
C SER A 422 -1.28 -26.24 -4.80
N CYS A 423 -2.33 -27.03 -5.01
CA CYS A 423 -3.22 -26.94 -6.17
C CYS A 423 -4.35 -25.90 -6.04
N SER A 424 -4.43 -25.11 -4.95
CA SER A 424 -5.54 -24.16 -4.75
C SER A 424 -5.30 -22.76 -5.33
N ALA A 425 -4.15 -22.50 -5.97
CA ALA A 425 -3.67 -21.17 -6.31
C ALA A 425 -4.61 -20.34 -7.22
N SER A 426 -5.38 -20.98 -8.10
CA SER A 426 -6.39 -20.34 -8.95
C SER A 426 -7.66 -19.93 -8.19
N LEU A 427 -7.96 -20.60 -7.08
CA LEU A 427 -9.14 -20.37 -6.24
C LEU A 427 -8.93 -19.20 -5.25
N VAL A 428 -7.70 -18.73 -5.08
CA VAL A 428 -7.34 -17.61 -4.19
C VAL A 428 -7.84 -16.26 -4.74
N PRO A 429 -8.65 -15.50 -3.98
CA PRO A 429 -9.14 -14.17 -4.39
C PRO A 429 -8.04 -13.19 -4.80
N LYS A 430 -8.29 -12.41 -5.87
CA LYS A 430 -7.36 -11.40 -6.42
C LYS A 430 -6.89 -10.41 -5.36
N GLN A 431 -7.75 -10.04 -4.41
CA GLN A 431 -7.45 -9.11 -3.32
C GLN A 431 -6.40 -9.68 -2.35
N LEU A 432 -6.46 -11.00 -2.05
CA LEU A 432 -5.43 -11.67 -1.24
C LEU A 432 -4.13 -11.85 -2.04
N LYS A 433 -4.21 -12.19 -3.34
CA LYS A 433 -3.03 -12.25 -4.23
C LYS A 433 -2.29 -10.92 -4.34
N HIS A 434 -3.03 -9.81 -4.45
CA HIS A 434 -2.46 -8.47 -4.50
C HIS A 434 -1.69 -8.12 -3.21
N MET A 435 -2.22 -8.45 -2.03
CA MET A 435 -1.49 -8.28 -0.77
C MET A 435 -0.26 -9.22 -0.69
N ALA A 436 -0.37 -10.48 -1.11
CA ALA A 436 0.76 -11.41 -1.20
C ALA A 436 1.88 -10.90 -2.13
N GLN A 437 1.51 -10.32 -3.28
CA GLN A 437 2.47 -9.75 -4.24
C GLN A 437 3.21 -8.54 -3.67
N VAL A 438 2.53 -7.63 -2.96
CA VAL A 438 3.17 -6.48 -2.29
C VAL A 438 4.13 -6.96 -1.20
N ILE A 439 3.69 -7.88 -0.33
CA ILE A 439 4.51 -8.46 0.75
C ILE A 439 5.75 -9.18 0.17
N GLY A 440 5.55 -10.06 -0.82
CA GLY A 440 6.62 -10.84 -1.43
C GLY A 440 7.66 -9.96 -2.15
N ALA A 441 7.21 -8.92 -2.87
CA ALA A 441 8.10 -7.99 -3.56
C ALA A 441 8.93 -7.14 -2.57
N TYR A 442 8.34 -6.68 -1.47
CA TYR A 442 9.04 -5.90 -0.45
C TYR A 442 9.99 -6.77 0.39
N ALA A 443 9.57 -7.96 0.81
CA ALA A 443 10.42 -8.92 1.50
C ALA A 443 11.62 -9.34 0.63
N THR A 444 11.41 -9.53 -0.68
CA THR A 444 12.48 -9.77 -1.66
C THR A 444 13.51 -8.64 -1.68
N CYS A 445 13.06 -7.38 -1.62
CA CYS A 445 13.97 -6.21 -1.61
C CYS A 445 14.65 -5.98 -0.25
N GLN A 446 14.03 -6.38 0.87
CA GLN A 446 14.54 -6.20 2.23
C GLN A 446 15.57 -7.29 2.61
N PHE A 447 15.23 -8.56 2.37
CA PHE A 447 16.05 -9.70 2.83
C PHE A 447 16.93 -10.29 1.71
N ASN A 448 16.57 -10.07 0.44
CA ASN A 448 17.10 -10.70 -0.77
C ASN A 448 17.66 -12.11 -0.51
N ASN A 449 16.79 -13.07 -0.22
CA ASN A 449 17.06 -14.49 -0.34
C ASN A 449 15.74 -15.25 -0.51
N LYS A 450 15.81 -16.46 -1.10
CA LYS A 450 14.60 -17.18 -1.53
C LYS A 450 13.75 -17.64 -0.35
N HIS A 451 14.39 -18.14 0.71
CA HIS A 451 13.67 -18.58 1.92
C HIS A 451 12.91 -17.42 2.58
N ASP A 452 13.55 -16.27 2.85
CA ASP A 452 12.91 -15.17 3.56
C ASP A 452 11.76 -14.55 2.75
N ALA A 453 11.87 -14.51 1.42
CA ALA A 453 10.78 -14.10 0.53
C ALA A 453 9.57 -15.06 0.62
N LEU A 454 9.81 -16.38 0.56
CA LEU A 454 8.78 -17.41 0.75
C LEU A 454 8.17 -17.36 2.16
N MET A 455 9.00 -17.14 3.18
CA MET A 455 8.58 -17.06 4.58
C MET A 455 7.63 -15.88 4.79
N ALA A 456 7.92 -14.70 4.23
CA ALA A 456 7.03 -13.55 4.31
C ALA A 456 5.65 -13.82 3.66
N ILE A 457 5.62 -14.48 2.50
CA ILE A 457 4.38 -14.86 1.82
C ILE A 457 3.65 -15.96 2.61
N SER A 458 4.37 -16.91 3.22
CA SER A 458 3.79 -17.97 4.07
C SER A 458 3.17 -17.39 5.35
N ARG A 459 3.91 -16.54 6.07
CA ARG A 459 3.45 -15.84 7.29
C ARG A 459 2.19 -15.01 7.02
N PHE A 460 2.04 -14.44 5.83
CA PHE A 460 0.78 -13.85 5.38
C PHE A 460 -0.28 -14.91 5.02
N PHE A 461 -0.05 -15.70 3.97
CA PHE A 461 -1.13 -16.49 3.37
C PHE A 461 -1.40 -17.81 4.10
N LEU A 462 -0.37 -18.62 4.34
CA LEU A 462 -0.56 -19.92 4.98
C LEU A 462 -0.91 -19.75 6.46
N PHE A 463 -0.26 -18.83 7.18
CA PHE A 463 -0.56 -18.56 8.59
C PHE A 463 -1.77 -17.62 8.76
N ARG A 464 -1.73 -16.36 8.31
CA ARG A 464 -2.81 -15.39 8.59
C ARG A 464 -4.08 -15.60 7.75
N CYS A 465 -4.02 -16.24 6.59
CA CYS A 465 -5.23 -16.58 5.84
C CYS A 465 -5.67 -18.03 6.12
N LEU A 466 -4.96 -19.04 5.62
CA LEU A 466 -5.42 -20.43 5.61
C LEU A 466 -5.63 -21.03 7.01
N LEU A 467 -4.62 -20.97 7.90
CA LEU A 467 -4.75 -21.54 9.25
C LEU A 467 -5.81 -20.81 10.11
N ILE A 468 -5.96 -19.48 9.96
CA ILE A 468 -7.03 -18.72 10.65
C ILE A 468 -8.42 -19.10 10.10
N ILE A 469 -8.57 -19.26 8.78
CA ILE A 469 -9.83 -19.72 8.17
C ILE A 469 -10.21 -21.13 8.64
N LEU A 470 -9.24 -22.05 8.77
CA LEU A 470 -9.47 -23.39 9.35
C LEU A 470 -9.85 -23.32 10.84
N GLN A 471 -9.09 -22.56 11.65
CA GLN A 471 -9.33 -22.38 13.09
C GLN A 471 -10.71 -21.76 13.39
N GLN A 472 -11.22 -20.93 12.48
CA GLN A 472 -12.52 -20.27 12.59
C GLN A 472 -13.54 -20.77 11.54
N SER A 473 -13.40 -22.02 11.11
CA SER A 473 -14.31 -22.70 10.18
C SER A 473 -15.79 -22.61 10.58
N GLU A 474 -16.08 -22.52 11.88
CA GLU A 474 -17.44 -22.35 12.43
C GLU A 474 -18.07 -21.00 12.05
N PHE A 475 -17.27 -19.92 11.96
CA PHE A 475 -17.71 -18.59 11.51
C PHE A 475 -18.06 -18.57 10.02
N TYR A 476 -17.28 -19.27 9.18
CA TYR A 476 -17.51 -19.33 7.73
C TYR A 476 -18.61 -20.30 7.31
N SER A 477 -18.75 -21.44 8.00
CA SER A 477 -19.74 -22.47 7.67
C SER A 477 -21.10 -22.28 8.35
N GLY A 478 -21.17 -21.47 9.42
CA GLY A 478 -22.34 -21.36 10.29
C GLY A 478 -22.67 -22.64 11.07
N LYS A 479 -21.74 -23.59 11.15
CA LYS A 479 -21.92 -24.92 11.77
C LYS A 479 -20.75 -25.26 12.70
N PRO A 480 -20.96 -26.02 13.79
CA PRO A 480 -19.86 -26.53 14.61
C PRO A 480 -18.89 -27.39 13.79
N CYS A 481 -17.60 -27.35 14.12
CA CYS A 481 -16.58 -28.15 13.44
C CYS A 481 -16.74 -29.64 13.79
N ALA A 482 -16.86 -30.49 12.76
CA ALA A 482 -17.20 -31.91 12.91
C ALA A 482 -16.14 -32.73 13.69
N ASN A 483 -14.86 -32.36 13.57
CA ASN A 483 -13.77 -32.98 14.31
C ASN A 483 -12.69 -31.94 14.66
N LYS A 484 -12.97 -31.14 15.69
CA LYS A 484 -12.11 -30.02 16.10
C LYS A 484 -10.71 -30.46 16.52
N GLU A 485 -10.57 -31.63 17.15
CA GLU A 485 -9.26 -32.17 17.55
C GLU A 485 -8.38 -32.49 16.34
N ALA A 486 -8.95 -33.07 15.27
CA ALA A 486 -8.21 -33.29 14.02
C ALA A 486 -7.82 -31.97 13.33
N VAL A 487 -8.65 -30.92 13.44
CA VAL A 487 -8.32 -29.59 12.89
C VAL A 487 -7.22 -28.91 13.69
N ASP A 488 -7.32 -28.85 15.02
CA ASP A 488 -6.29 -28.25 15.88
C ASP A 488 -4.96 -29.02 15.76
N GLY A 489 -4.99 -30.35 15.71
CA GLY A 489 -3.79 -31.19 15.51
C GLY A 489 -3.19 -31.11 14.10
N PHE A 490 -4.02 -30.99 13.05
CA PHE A 490 -3.51 -30.64 11.71
C PHE A 490 -2.86 -29.26 11.73
N ILE A 491 -3.45 -28.28 12.42
CA ILE A 491 -2.90 -26.93 12.57
C ILE A 491 -1.55 -26.95 13.32
N GLU A 492 -1.32 -27.85 14.28
CA GLU A 492 0.02 -28.05 14.87
C GLU A 492 1.04 -28.55 13.84
N ILE A 493 0.70 -29.62 13.12
CA ILE A 493 1.59 -30.26 12.12
C ILE A 493 1.90 -29.27 10.98
N ALA A 494 0.88 -28.60 10.45
CA ALA A 494 0.99 -27.71 9.30
C ALA A 494 1.92 -26.50 9.55
N LYS A 495 2.05 -25.99 10.79
CA LYS A 495 2.96 -24.87 11.09
C LYS A 495 4.43 -25.19 10.84
N VAL A 496 4.85 -26.42 11.08
CA VAL A 496 6.23 -26.88 10.81
C VAL A 496 6.47 -26.88 9.30
N ALA A 497 5.59 -27.54 8.54
CA ALA A 497 5.66 -27.60 7.08
C ALA A 497 5.57 -26.21 6.42
N PHE A 498 4.67 -25.33 6.89
CA PHE A 498 4.53 -23.97 6.37
C PHE A 498 5.68 -23.03 6.78
N SER A 499 6.48 -23.42 7.78
CA SER A 499 7.75 -22.75 8.11
C SER A 499 8.96 -23.37 7.40
N PHE A 500 8.77 -24.35 6.52
CA PHE A 500 9.84 -25.15 5.91
C PHE A 500 10.80 -25.77 6.94
N GLY A 501 10.30 -26.07 8.14
CA GLY A 501 11.08 -26.65 9.24
C GLY A 501 11.11 -28.18 9.20
N ASP A 502 11.99 -28.77 9.99
CA ASP A 502 12.03 -30.23 10.19
C ASP A 502 11.17 -30.66 11.39
N PHE A 503 10.43 -31.76 11.24
CA PHE A 503 9.76 -32.42 12.36
C PHE A 503 10.76 -33.12 13.27
N THR A 504 10.44 -33.19 14.55
CA THR A 504 11.20 -33.92 15.58
C THR A 504 10.37 -35.06 16.15
N GLY A 505 11.01 -35.99 16.89
CA GLY A 505 10.31 -37.10 17.52
C GLY A 505 9.65 -38.06 16.54
N SER A 506 8.40 -38.45 16.79
CA SER A 506 7.68 -39.51 16.05
C SER A 506 7.24 -39.17 14.62
N LEU A 507 7.54 -37.94 14.16
CA LEU A 507 7.26 -37.46 12.79
C LEU A 507 8.53 -37.17 11.98
N ALA A 508 9.74 -37.34 12.54
CA ALA A 508 11.00 -36.98 11.88
C ALA A 508 11.25 -37.72 10.55
N ASP A 509 10.73 -38.95 10.41
CA ASP A 509 10.85 -39.74 9.18
C ASP A 509 10.23 -39.05 7.94
N LEU A 510 9.28 -38.13 8.15
CA LEU A 510 8.61 -37.37 7.10
C LEU A 510 9.52 -36.32 6.43
N ASN A 511 10.56 -35.84 7.12
CA ASN A 511 11.39 -34.70 6.69
C ASN A 511 12.05 -34.91 5.33
N ASN A 512 12.46 -36.15 5.04
CA ASN A 512 13.02 -36.54 3.75
C ASN A 512 12.02 -36.30 2.61
N ARG A 513 10.77 -36.74 2.77
CA ARG A 513 9.74 -36.65 1.73
C ARG A 513 9.28 -35.21 1.54
N LEU A 514 9.08 -34.48 2.64
CA LEU A 514 8.75 -33.04 2.64
C LEU A 514 9.80 -32.21 1.90
N SER A 515 11.09 -32.42 2.18
CA SER A 515 12.19 -31.67 1.57
C SER A 515 12.34 -31.90 0.06
N HIS A 516 11.98 -33.09 -0.44
CA HIS A 516 12.13 -33.43 -1.85
C HIS A 516 10.84 -33.24 -2.68
N ASN A 517 9.65 -33.30 -2.06
CA ASN A 517 8.37 -33.29 -2.77
C ASN A 517 7.52 -32.06 -2.42
N ASP A 518 7.15 -31.89 -1.15
CA ASP A 518 6.11 -30.94 -0.73
C ASP A 518 6.63 -29.51 -0.60
N TYR A 519 7.86 -29.32 -0.14
CA TYR A 519 8.48 -27.99 -0.07
C TYR A 519 8.68 -27.37 -1.47
N PRO A 520 9.14 -28.11 -2.50
CA PRO A 520 9.07 -27.66 -3.90
C PRO A 520 7.66 -27.32 -4.42
N LEU A 521 6.60 -27.97 -3.92
CA LEU A 521 5.21 -27.65 -4.31
C LEU A 521 4.70 -26.39 -3.60
N LEU A 522 4.97 -26.24 -2.30
CA LEU A 522 4.64 -25.04 -1.52
C LEU A 522 5.43 -23.81 -2.02
N ASP A 523 6.69 -23.99 -2.43
CA ASP A 523 7.53 -22.96 -3.07
C ASP A 523 6.86 -22.39 -4.33
N LYS A 524 6.49 -23.27 -5.28
CA LYS A 524 5.74 -22.91 -6.50
C LYS A 524 4.39 -22.25 -6.18
N PHE A 525 3.65 -22.80 -5.22
CA PHE A 525 2.36 -22.25 -4.77
C PHE A 525 2.48 -20.83 -4.22
N LEU A 526 3.45 -20.58 -3.32
CA LEU A 526 3.66 -19.28 -2.70
C LEU A 526 4.06 -18.21 -3.73
N PHE A 527 4.89 -18.55 -4.72
CA PHE A 527 5.14 -17.62 -5.84
C PHE A 527 3.90 -17.40 -6.71
N SER A 528 3.09 -18.43 -7.00
CA SER A 528 1.87 -18.33 -7.81
C SER A 528 0.79 -17.45 -7.17
N ILE A 529 0.64 -17.46 -5.84
CA ILE A 529 -0.29 -16.54 -5.15
C ILE A 529 0.28 -15.12 -5.02
N ALA A 530 1.61 -14.96 -5.02
CA ALA A 530 2.28 -13.66 -5.10
C ALA A 530 2.39 -13.12 -6.54
N GLN A 531 1.79 -13.79 -7.53
CA GLN A 531 1.61 -13.28 -8.88
C GLN A 531 0.16 -12.85 -9.12
N LEU A 532 0.00 -11.56 -9.43
CA LEU A 532 -1.25 -10.95 -9.84
C LEU A 532 -1.23 -10.73 -11.36
N THR A 533 -2.10 -11.44 -12.09
CA THR A 533 -2.27 -11.31 -13.54
C THR A 533 -3.23 -10.19 -13.94
N GLU A 534 -4.22 -9.92 -13.09
CA GLU A 534 -5.29 -8.94 -13.32
C GLU A 534 -5.52 -8.11 -12.05
N SER A 535 -5.72 -6.80 -12.22
CA SER A 535 -6.01 -5.89 -11.10
C SER A 535 -7.23 -6.35 -10.29
N PRO A 536 -7.18 -6.37 -8.95
CA PRO A 536 -8.35 -6.59 -8.12
C PRO A 536 -9.30 -5.39 -8.19
N GLU A 537 -10.60 -5.69 -8.12
CA GLU A 537 -11.64 -4.69 -7.87
C GLU A 537 -11.87 -4.55 -6.36
N TYR A 538 -12.20 -3.33 -5.93
CA TYR A 538 -12.49 -2.99 -4.54
C TYR A 538 -13.74 -2.11 -4.50
N ASP A 539 -14.78 -2.56 -3.79
CA ASP A 539 -16.08 -1.91 -3.82
C ASP A 539 -16.09 -0.51 -3.19
N GLY A 540 -16.86 0.40 -3.79
CA GLY A 540 -17.14 1.71 -3.23
C GLY A 540 -18.18 1.64 -2.11
N ILE A 541 -17.92 2.32 -1.00
CA ILE A 541 -18.83 2.38 0.16
C ILE A 541 -20.05 3.30 -0.07
N SER A 542 -21.14 3.05 0.67
CA SER A 542 -22.32 3.93 0.69
C SER A 542 -22.00 5.31 1.30
N LYS A 543 -22.89 6.29 1.08
CA LYS A 543 -22.71 7.66 1.60
C LYS A 543 -22.72 7.70 3.13
N GLU A 544 -23.53 6.86 3.76
CA GLU A 544 -23.70 6.74 5.20
C GLU A 544 -22.41 6.18 5.82
N ARG A 545 -21.91 5.08 5.24
CA ARG A 545 -20.62 4.48 5.63
C ARG A 545 -19.45 5.43 5.36
N PHE A 546 -19.47 6.19 4.27
CA PHE A 546 -18.47 7.23 3.98
C PHE A 546 -18.39 8.28 5.10
N CYS A 547 -19.54 8.79 5.57
CA CYS A 547 -19.56 9.72 6.70
C CYS A 547 -19.03 9.05 7.98
N GLU A 548 -19.43 7.81 8.27
CA GLU A 548 -18.96 7.04 9.43
C GLU A 548 -17.43 6.89 9.45
N VAL A 549 -16.81 6.41 8.36
CA VAL A 549 -15.35 6.13 8.33
C VAL A 549 -14.51 7.40 8.34
N ILE A 550 -14.99 8.49 7.71
CA ILE A 550 -14.32 9.79 7.78
C ILE A 550 -14.39 10.37 9.20
N GLU A 551 -15.54 10.25 9.88
CA GLU A 551 -15.68 10.63 11.28
C GLU A 551 -14.81 9.75 12.20
N TYR A 552 -14.70 8.46 11.93
CA TYR A 552 -13.89 7.53 12.75
C TYR A 552 -12.39 7.80 12.65
N ILE A 553 -11.86 8.10 11.45
CA ILE A 553 -10.44 8.46 11.29
C ILE A 553 -10.15 9.79 12.02
N LEU A 554 -11.05 10.78 11.96
CA LEU A 554 -10.91 12.03 12.71
C LEU A 554 -11.01 11.82 14.24
N TYR A 555 -11.83 10.86 14.66
CA TYR A 555 -11.91 10.43 16.06
C TYR A 555 -10.58 9.83 16.53
N CYS A 556 -9.99 8.88 15.80
CA CYS A 556 -8.67 8.30 16.13
C CYS A 556 -7.57 9.36 16.21
N ILE A 557 -7.55 10.31 15.28
CA ILE A 557 -6.63 11.46 15.24
C ILE A 557 -6.73 12.32 16.51
N SER A 558 -7.95 12.68 16.92
CA SER A 558 -8.22 13.66 18.01
C SER A 558 -8.57 13.03 19.36
N HIS A 559 -8.39 11.71 19.51
CA HIS A 559 -8.80 10.96 20.69
C HIS A 559 -8.09 11.44 21.98
N LYS A 560 -8.81 11.47 23.11
CA LYS A 560 -8.37 12.17 24.34
C LYS A 560 -7.11 11.60 24.99
N GLU A 561 -6.85 10.29 24.93
CA GLU A 561 -5.57 9.76 25.41
C GLU A 561 -4.37 10.30 24.60
N ASN A 562 -4.57 10.64 23.32
CA ASN A 562 -3.57 11.28 22.46
C ASN A 562 -3.41 12.79 22.75
N ALA A 563 -4.15 13.32 23.74
CA ALA A 563 -3.90 14.63 24.35
C ALA A 563 -3.32 14.52 25.77
N ASN A 564 -3.54 13.38 26.46
CA ASN A 564 -3.14 13.19 27.86
C ASN A 564 -1.84 12.39 28.05
N LYS A 565 -1.53 11.38 27.21
CA LYS A 565 -0.21 10.71 27.14
C LYS A 565 0.90 11.60 26.55
N ILE A 566 0.53 12.85 26.33
CA ILE A 566 1.12 13.86 25.46
C ILE A 566 1.13 15.23 26.20
N SER A 567 0.72 15.24 27.48
CA SER A 567 0.71 16.43 28.34
C SER A 567 2.10 16.96 28.72
N GLU A 568 3.17 16.31 28.28
CA GLU A 568 4.53 16.85 28.27
C GLU A 568 4.90 17.22 26.81
N GLN A 569 4.57 18.46 26.45
CA GLN A 569 4.88 19.19 25.21
C GLN A 569 4.23 18.69 23.88
N ASP A 570 4.09 17.39 23.63
CA ASP A 570 3.89 16.86 22.26
C ASP A 570 2.43 16.56 21.84
N SER A 571 1.53 17.56 21.78
CA SER A 571 0.15 17.44 21.21
C SER A 571 0.06 16.62 19.88
N PHE A 572 -1.10 16.10 19.45
CA PHE A 572 -1.20 15.49 18.09
C PHE A 572 -0.70 16.43 16.97
N ILE A 573 -0.88 17.75 17.12
CA ILE A 573 -0.31 18.75 16.22
C ILE A 573 1.23 18.71 16.26
N GLN A 574 1.83 18.59 17.45
CA GLN A 574 3.26 18.36 17.64
C GLN A 574 3.73 16.97 17.21
N PHE A 575 2.88 15.93 17.22
CA PHE A 575 3.22 14.64 16.62
C PHE A 575 3.23 14.72 15.09
N VAL A 576 2.27 15.43 14.48
CA VAL A 576 2.28 15.71 13.04
C VAL A 576 3.43 16.65 12.67
N LEU A 577 3.74 17.68 13.46
CA LEU A 577 4.96 18.49 13.31
C LEU A 577 6.20 17.62 13.44
N ALA A 578 6.39 16.88 14.52
CA ALA A 578 7.55 16.02 14.74
C ALA A 578 7.69 14.93 13.66
N PHE A 579 6.60 14.40 13.10
CA PHE A 579 6.64 13.43 12.00
C PHE A 579 6.93 14.09 10.65
N ASN A 580 6.30 15.23 10.36
CA ASN A 580 6.55 16.03 9.16
C ASN A 580 7.98 16.62 9.15
N ASP A 581 8.42 17.15 10.28
CA ASP A 581 9.74 17.74 10.49
C ASP A 581 10.80 16.65 10.73
N ALA A 582 10.44 15.43 11.16
CA ALA A 582 11.34 14.29 11.03
C ALA A 582 11.48 13.83 9.57
N ALA A 583 10.42 13.90 8.77
CA ALA A 583 10.51 13.60 7.34
C ALA A 583 11.32 14.67 6.57
N LEU A 584 11.14 15.95 6.92
CA LEU A 584 11.81 17.08 6.31
C LEU A 584 13.25 17.32 6.85
N ALA A 585 13.53 17.06 8.14
CA ALA A 585 14.80 17.39 8.78
C ALA A 585 15.54 16.21 9.48
N ASN A 586 14.86 15.19 10.01
CA ASN A 586 15.50 14.04 10.71
C ASN A 586 15.55 12.73 9.90
N ASN A 587 15.47 12.80 8.57
CA ASN A 587 15.62 11.64 7.67
C ASN A 587 14.68 10.44 7.88
N GLN A 588 13.46 10.64 8.37
CA GLN A 588 12.42 9.61 8.17
C GLN A 588 11.90 9.63 6.73
N GLU A 589 12.02 8.50 6.03
CA GLU A 589 11.83 8.45 4.59
C GLU A 589 10.33 8.34 4.19
N PRO A 590 9.95 8.75 2.96
CA PRO A 590 8.64 8.46 2.41
C PRO A 590 8.61 7.01 1.88
N LEU A 591 8.67 6.05 2.82
CA LEU A 591 9.04 4.63 2.61
C LEU A 591 8.53 4.01 1.29
N LEU A 592 7.27 4.28 0.96
CA LEU A 592 6.58 3.92 -0.28
C LEU A 592 7.41 4.10 -1.56
N LEU A 593 7.98 5.29 -1.81
CA LEU A 593 8.60 5.57 -3.11
C LEU A 593 9.95 4.85 -3.27
N PRO A 594 10.87 4.86 -2.28
CA PRO A 594 12.07 4.04 -2.36
C PRO A 594 11.76 2.54 -2.44
N HIS A 595 10.81 2.02 -1.66
CA HIS A 595 10.42 0.61 -1.76
C HIS A 595 9.92 0.25 -3.17
N ASN A 596 8.99 1.04 -3.74
CA ASN A 596 8.50 0.80 -5.10
C ASN A 596 9.61 0.97 -6.16
N LEU A 597 10.50 1.95 -6.02
CA LEU A 597 11.62 2.15 -6.94
C LEU A 597 12.63 1.00 -6.86
N HIS A 598 12.94 0.51 -5.65
CA HIS A 598 13.77 -0.68 -5.47
C HIS A 598 13.11 -1.90 -6.15
N VAL A 599 11.80 -2.09 -5.98
CA VAL A 599 11.05 -3.15 -6.67
C VAL A 599 11.17 -3.03 -8.20
N VAL A 600 11.05 -1.84 -8.82
CA VAL A 600 11.21 -1.72 -10.28
C VAL A 600 12.65 -2.00 -10.71
N LEU A 601 13.64 -1.45 -10.02
CA LEU A 601 15.05 -1.65 -10.38
C LEU A 601 15.46 -3.12 -10.26
N SER A 602 14.97 -3.81 -9.23
CA SER A 602 15.22 -5.24 -9.02
C SER A 602 14.53 -6.15 -10.05
N GLN A 603 13.45 -5.71 -10.71
CA GLN A 603 12.82 -6.51 -11.78
C GLN A 603 13.77 -6.80 -12.97
N PHE A 604 14.77 -5.95 -13.22
CA PHE A 604 15.78 -6.17 -14.26
C PHE A 604 16.88 -7.18 -13.88
N PHE A 605 16.95 -7.57 -12.61
CA PHE A 605 17.96 -8.48 -12.02
C PHE A 605 17.35 -9.74 -11.38
N ASN A 606 16.03 -9.79 -11.26
CA ASN A 606 15.33 -10.99 -10.86
C ASN A 606 15.50 -12.01 -11.99
N GLN A 607 16.11 -13.16 -11.69
CA GLN A 607 15.90 -14.34 -12.52
C GLN A 607 14.44 -14.78 -12.32
N ARG A 608 13.52 -14.18 -13.08
CA ARG A 608 12.37 -14.92 -13.56
C ARG A 608 12.91 -15.89 -14.60
N PRO A 609 12.83 -17.21 -14.40
CA PRO A 609 12.78 -18.09 -15.55
C PRO A 609 11.37 -17.90 -16.12
N ASP A 610 11.17 -16.87 -16.95
CA ASP A 610 9.83 -16.57 -17.50
C ASP A 610 9.34 -17.74 -18.38
N ASP A 611 10.24 -18.52 -18.98
CA ASP A 611 9.92 -19.81 -19.61
C ASP A 611 9.42 -20.84 -18.59
N ASP A 612 10.23 -21.25 -17.60
CA ASP A 612 9.80 -22.24 -16.60
C ASP A 612 8.57 -21.77 -15.82
N MET A 613 8.42 -20.47 -15.52
CA MET A 613 7.32 -19.94 -14.71
C MET A 613 6.04 -19.66 -15.51
N GLN A 614 6.13 -19.33 -16.80
CA GLN A 614 4.93 -19.31 -17.65
C GLN A 614 4.53 -20.74 -18.04
N GLN A 615 5.49 -21.66 -18.18
CA GLN A 615 5.19 -23.08 -18.34
C GLN A 615 4.62 -23.68 -17.03
N LEU A 616 5.12 -23.31 -15.85
CA LEU A 616 4.53 -23.71 -14.56
C LEU A 616 3.20 -23.00 -14.26
N ALA A 617 2.94 -21.83 -14.83
CA ALA A 617 1.61 -21.22 -14.80
C ALA A 617 0.62 -22.00 -15.68
N LYS A 618 1.06 -22.49 -16.85
CA LYS A 618 0.28 -23.41 -17.70
C LYS A 618 0.08 -24.78 -17.05
N GLU A 619 1.13 -25.42 -16.53
CA GLU A 619 1.03 -26.67 -15.77
C GLU A 619 0.16 -26.49 -14.51
N GLY A 620 0.19 -25.31 -13.89
CA GLY A 620 -0.71 -24.92 -12.80
C GLY A 620 -2.17 -24.77 -13.23
N GLN A 621 -2.43 -24.40 -14.49
CA GLN A 621 -3.75 -24.38 -15.12
C GLN A 621 -4.18 -25.78 -15.60
N ASP A 622 -3.25 -26.64 -16.06
CA ASP A 622 -3.53 -28.06 -16.32
C ASP A 622 -3.80 -28.84 -15.00
N LEU A 623 -3.40 -28.28 -13.86
CA LEU A 623 -3.78 -28.72 -12.51
C LEU A 623 -5.11 -28.14 -12.00
N ASP A 624 -5.84 -27.30 -12.76
CA ASP A 624 -7.15 -26.69 -12.37
C ASP A 624 -8.33 -27.67 -12.26
N ALA A 625 -8.04 -28.96 -12.06
CA ALA A 625 -9.03 -29.98 -11.76
C ALA A 625 -9.05 -30.45 -10.28
N PRO A 626 -9.08 -29.57 -9.24
CA PRO A 626 -9.54 -29.95 -7.91
C PRO A 626 -10.88 -30.69 -7.96
N GLN A 627 -11.79 -30.29 -8.85
CA GLN A 627 -13.06 -30.99 -9.07
C GLN A 627 -12.85 -32.46 -9.50
N ASN A 628 -12.02 -32.75 -10.50
CA ASN A 628 -11.72 -34.14 -10.87
C ASN A 628 -10.98 -34.91 -9.76
N TYR A 629 -10.19 -34.24 -8.91
CA TYR A 629 -9.48 -34.89 -7.80
C TYR A 629 -10.39 -35.21 -6.62
N PHE A 630 -11.33 -34.31 -6.27
CA PHE A 630 -12.38 -34.59 -5.29
C PHE A 630 -13.39 -35.60 -5.81
N GLN A 631 -13.85 -35.49 -7.07
CA GLN A 631 -14.70 -36.51 -7.69
C GLN A 631 -14.02 -37.89 -7.75
N LYS A 632 -12.70 -37.96 -8.00
CA LYS A 632 -11.95 -39.23 -7.91
C LYS A 632 -11.86 -39.79 -6.49
N MET A 633 -11.87 -38.94 -5.45
CA MET A 633 -11.96 -39.40 -4.06
C MET A 633 -13.39 -39.81 -3.67
N GLU A 634 -14.42 -39.13 -4.19
CA GLU A 634 -15.83 -39.50 -4.02
C GLU A 634 -16.20 -40.79 -4.78
N SER A 635 -15.52 -41.07 -5.90
CA SER A 635 -15.68 -42.30 -6.68
C SER A 635 -14.78 -43.46 -6.24
N ALA A 636 -13.93 -43.27 -5.23
CA ALA A 636 -13.04 -44.32 -4.76
C ALA A 636 -13.80 -45.28 -3.83
N PRO A 637 -13.96 -46.58 -4.18
CA PRO A 637 -14.57 -47.53 -3.27
C PRO A 637 -13.69 -47.70 -2.02
N ALA A 638 -14.34 -47.92 -0.86
CA ALA A 638 -13.63 -48.21 0.38
C ALA A 638 -12.94 -49.58 0.29
N ASP A 639 -11.61 -49.56 0.10
CA ASP A 639 -10.78 -50.75 -0.14
C ASP A 639 -10.71 -51.68 1.10
N PRO A 640 -11.24 -52.92 1.04
CA PRO A 640 -11.38 -53.77 2.21
C PRO A 640 -10.58 -55.09 2.09
N GLY A 641 -9.27 -55.09 2.38
CA GLY A 641 -8.56 -56.36 2.50
C GLY A 641 -7.04 -56.33 2.71
N MET A 642 -6.60 -56.46 3.97
CA MET A 642 -5.24 -56.95 4.31
C MET A 642 -5.24 -57.79 5.60
N SER A 643 -6.13 -58.79 5.65
CA SER A 643 -5.95 -59.98 6.50
C SER A 643 -6.62 -61.18 5.83
N GLY A 644 -5.95 -62.33 5.82
CA GLY A 644 -6.37 -63.49 5.03
C GLY A 644 -6.55 -64.75 5.86
N TYR A 645 -7.68 -65.43 5.65
CA TYR A 645 -7.91 -66.86 5.88
C TYR A 645 -8.95 -67.36 4.85
N PRO A 646 -8.96 -68.64 4.45
CA PRO A 646 -9.82 -69.15 3.39
C PRO A 646 -11.28 -69.38 3.84
N PRO A 647 -12.26 -69.42 2.92
CA PRO A 647 -13.68 -69.40 3.25
C PRO A 647 -14.29 -70.78 3.55
N MET A 648 -15.41 -70.76 4.30
CA MET A 648 -16.41 -71.83 4.36
C MET A 648 -17.82 -71.22 4.25
N PRO A 649 -18.82 -71.88 3.65
CA PRO A 649 -20.07 -71.24 3.22
C PRO A 649 -21.32 -71.59 4.06
N GLY A 650 -22.34 -70.72 4.03
CA GLY A 650 -23.74 -71.13 4.28
C GLY A 650 -24.70 -70.08 4.87
N MET A 651 -25.89 -69.96 4.27
CA MET A 651 -27.13 -69.31 4.78
C MET A 651 -27.07 -67.76 4.97
N GLY A 652 -28.17 -67.01 4.87
CA GLY A 652 -29.57 -67.34 4.52
C GLY A 652 -30.39 -66.07 4.24
N ALA A 653 -31.51 -66.19 3.52
CA ALA A 653 -32.22 -65.07 2.88
C ALA A 653 -33.16 -64.25 3.78
N ASN A 654 -33.35 -62.96 3.45
CA ASN A 654 -34.63 -62.24 3.25
C ASN A 654 -34.42 -60.70 3.21
N ALA A 655 -35.32 -59.83 2.74
CA ALA A 655 -36.29 -59.81 1.63
C ALA A 655 -37.09 -58.49 1.75
N GLY A 656 -37.23 -57.67 0.70
CA GLY A 656 -37.93 -56.36 0.82
C GLY A 656 -37.95 -55.49 -0.44
N PHE A 657 -38.88 -55.77 -1.36
CA PHE A 657 -39.27 -54.95 -2.53
C PHE A 657 -40.55 -54.12 -2.19
N PRO A 658 -41.08 -53.18 -3.03
CA PRO A 658 -40.83 -52.96 -4.47
C PRO A 658 -40.60 -51.49 -4.94
N PRO A 659 -40.31 -51.25 -6.24
CA PRO A 659 -39.97 -49.93 -6.82
C PRO A 659 -40.96 -49.41 -7.90
N MET A 660 -40.82 -48.13 -8.30
CA MET A 660 -41.16 -47.56 -9.63
C MET A 660 -40.26 -46.33 -9.90
N GLY A 661 -39.86 -45.96 -11.13
CA GLY A 661 -40.19 -46.51 -12.45
C GLY A 661 -39.17 -46.21 -13.58
N PHE A 662 -39.51 -46.64 -14.80
CA PHE A 662 -38.71 -46.84 -16.03
C PHE A 662 -38.91 -45.70 -17.10
N PRO A 663 -38.34 -45.68 -18.35
CA PRO A 663 -37.26 -46.44 -19.05
C PRO A 663 -36.20 -45.51 -19.77
N PRO A 664 -35.38 -45.96 -20.77
CA PRO A 664 -34.12 -45.28 -21.17
C PRO A 664 -33.89 -44.96 -22.68
N MET A 665 -32.69 -44.45 -23.00
CA MET A 665 -31.91 -44.62 -24.26
C MET A 665 -30.41 -44.61 -23.90
N GLY A 666 -29.45 -45.16 -24.66
CA GLY A 666 -29.46 -45.93 -25.91
C GLY A 666 -28.00 -46.10 -26.39
N ASP A 667 -27.57 -47.33 -26.71
CA ASP A 667 -26.14 -47.71 -26.72
C ASP A 667 -25.39 -47.37 -28.05
N PRO A 668 -24.06 -47.12 -28.05
CA PRO A 668 -23.31 -46.70 -29.23
C PRO A 668 -22.41 -47.79 -29.85
N ASN A 669 -22.34 -47.88 -31.19
CA ASN A 669 -21.13 -48.29 -31.93
C ASN A 669 -21.28 -48.17 -33.46
N GLY A 670 -20.17 -47.99 -34.20
CA GLY A 670 -20.15 -48.19 -35.66
C GLY A 670 -19.04 -47.50 -36.47
N GLY A 671 -17.94 -48.23 -36.78
CA GLY A 671 -17.20 -48.08 -38.05
C GLY A 671 -15.88 -47.27 -38.08
N PHE A 672 -14.79 -47.97 -38.36
CA PHE A 672 -13.46 -47.53 -38.83
C PHE A 672 -13.14 -48.32 -40.14
N PRO A 673 -12.01 -48.15 -40.87
CA PRO A 673 -11.12 -47.01 -41.23
C PRO A 673 -10.87 -47.01 -42.80
N PRO A 674 -9.66 -46.91 -43.43
CA PRO A 674 -8.42 -46.10 -43.29
C PRO A 674 -7.97 -45.37 -44.62
N MET A 675 -6.68 -44.97 -44.73
CA MET A 675 -5.88 -44.50 -45.92
C MET A 675 -5.93 -42.99 -46.31
N GLY A 676 -4.88 -42.34 -46.87
CA GLY A 676 -3.44 -42.70 -46.94
C GLY A 676 -2.66 -42.27 -48.21
N GLY A 677 -1.82 -41.22 -48.16
CA GLY A 677 -0.84 -40.81 -49.22
C GLY A 677 -1.42 -40.06 -50.44
N ASP A 678 -0.66 -39.36 -51.31
CA ASP A 678 0.77 -38.94 -51.33
C ASP A 678 0.95 -37.72 -52.31
N PRO A 679 2.06 -36.95 -52.34
CA PRO A 679 2.14 -35.66 -53.07
C PRO A 679 2.91 -35.66 -54.43
N ASN A 680 2.86 -34.51 -55.14
CA ASN A 680 3.39 -34.16 -56.49
C ASN A 680 2.42 -34.44 -57.66
N ALA A 681 1.72 -33.44 -58.24
CA ALA A 681 2.15 -32.45 -59.27
C ALA A 681 1.81 -32.91 -60.73
N PRO A 682 1.65 -32.05 -61.76
CA PRO A 682 2.02 -30.62 -61.86
C PRO A 682 0.92 -29.64 -62.40
N TYR A 683 1.38 -28.42 -62.76
CA TYR A 683 0.72 -27.15 -63.14
C TYR A 683 0.30 -27.04 -64.64
N PRO A 684 -0.36 -25.97 -65.21
CA PRO A 684 -0.03 -24.53 -64.97
C PRO A 684 -1.04 -23.35 -65.23
N LEU A 685 -0.51 -22.14 -64.95
CA LEU A 685 -0.83 -20.77 -65.44
C LEU A 685 -1.71 -19.80 -64.60
N LEU A 686 -1.44 -18.50 -64.86
CA LEU A 686 -1.68 -17.23 -64.12
C LEU A 686 -2.46 -16.23 -65.05
N PRO A 687 -2.85 -14.97 -64.67
CA PRO A 687 -2.22 -14.07 -63.67
C PRO A 687 -3.13 -13.19 -62.75
N ASP A 688 -2.48 -12.63 -61.72
CA ASP A 688 -2.64 -11.34 -60.97
C ASP A 688 -4.04 -10.77 -60.60
N GLY A 689 -4.28 -10.12 -59.44
CA GLY A 689 -3.44 -9.76 -58.28
C GLY A 689 -3.96 -8.45 -57.62
N GLY A 690 -3.85 -8.16 -56.32
CA GLY A 690 -3.42 -8.93 -55.14
C GLY A 690 -3.39 -8.04 -53.86
N MET A 691 -3.48 -8.66 -52.66
CA MET A 691 -3.17 -8.15 -51.28
C MET A 691 -3.75 -6.79 -50.79
N GLY A 692 -4.13 -6.57 -49.52
CA GLY A 692 -4.18 -7.42 -48.33
C GLY A 692 -4.24 -6.53 -47.07
N MET A 693 -5.12 -6.81 -46.09
CA MET A 693 -5.26 -5.98 -44.87
C MET A 693 -4.80 -6.69 -43.59
N GLY A 694 -4.05 -5.95 -42.76
CA GLY A 694 -3.86 -6.24 -41.34
C GLY A 694 -4.22 -5.00 -40.51
N VAL A 695 -4.88 -5.18 -39.36
CA VAL A 695 -5.45 -4.06 -38.58
C VAL A 695 -4.63 -3.81 -37.30
N GLY A 696 -3.88 -2.71 -37.28
CA GLY A 696 -3.33 -2.12 -36.07
C GLY A 696 -4.09 -0.83 -35.74
N VAL A 697 -4.33 -0.55 -34.46
CA VAL A 697 -5.09 0.64 -34.00
C VAL A 697 -4.17 1.57 -33.20
N GLY A 698 -3.97 2.79 -33.71
CA GLY A 698 -3.20 3.85 -33.04
C GLY A 698 -3.79 5.22 -33.34
N PHE A 699 -3.85 6.11 -32.34
CA PHE A 699 -4.47 7.43 -32.43
C PHE A 699 -3.45 8.57 -32.62
N GLY A 700 -3.79 9.51 -33.51
CA GLY A 700 -3.17 10.83 -33.69
C GLY A 700 -3.94 11.54 -34.82
N VAL A 701 -4.80 12.54 -34.58
CA VAL A 701 -4.52 13.92 -34.13
C VAL A 701 -3.59 14.65 -35.11
N ASP A 702 -4.14 15.55 -35.95
CA ASP A 702 -3.62 16.93 -36.00
C ASP A 702 -4.55 18.00 -36.68
N VAL A 703 -4.09 19.25 -36.59
CA VAL A 703 -4.62 20.60 -36.88
C VAL A 703 -5.43 20.95 -38.16
N ASN A 704 -6.62 21.55 -37.94
CA ASN A 704 -7.02 22.96 -38.23
C ASN A 704 -6.68 23.66 -39.59
N ALA A 705 -7.70 24.10 -40.37
CA ALA A 705 -7.98 25.54 -40.68
C ALA A 705 -9.07 25.84 -41.77
N SER A 706 -9.89 26.88 -41.51
CA SER A 706 -10.60 27.80 -42.45
C SER A 706 -11.71 27.33 -43.44
N ALA A 707 -12.62 28.27 -43.74
CA ALA A 707 -13.73 28.21 -44.72
C ALA A 707 -13.53 29.30 -45.83
N PRO A 708 -14.38 29.47 -46.89
CA PRO A 708 -15.82 29.81 -46.79
C PRO A 708 -16.74 29.12 -47.83
N ALA A 709 -18.03 29.48 -47.85
CA ALA A 709 -19.10 28.95 -48.73
C ALA A 709 -19.16 29.62 -50.13
N PRO A 710 -20.02 29.11 -51.05
CA PRO A 710 -21.34 29.74 -51.22
C PRO A 710 -22.52 28.75 -51.44
N ALA A 711 -23.75 29.28 -51.52
CA ALA A 711 -25.00 28.58 -51.90
C ALA A 711 -25.53 29.09 -53.26
N PRO A 712 -26.47 28.37 -53.92
CA PRO A 712 -27.90 28.69 -53.76
C PRO A 712 -28.87 27.47 -53.75
N GLY A 713 -30.18 27.71 -53.57
CA GLY A 713 -31.28 26.73 -53.70
C GLY A 713 -31.97 26.77 -55.07
N PRO A 714 -33.30 26.46 -55.24
CA PRO A 714 -34.36 26.28 -54.22
C PRO A 714 -35.33 25.07 -54.46
N GLU A 715 -36.49 25.08 -53.79
CA GLU A 715 -37.76 24.34 -54.10
C GLU A 715 -37.77 22.79 -53.98
N ALA A 716 -38.89 22.09 -53.69
CA ALA A 716 -40.23 22.47 -53.20
C ALA A 716 -40.88 21.28 -52.41
N ALA A 717 -42.03 21.50 -51.75
CA ALA A 717 -42.85 20.46 -51.09
C ALA A 717 -44.11 20.13 -51.93
N PRO A 718 -44.76 18.96 -51.72
CA PRO A 718 -45.96 18.97 -50.86
C PRO A 718 -46.26 17.67 -50.05
N GLU A 719 -47.21 17.75 -49.11
CA GLU A 719 -47.92 16.63 -48.47
C GLU A 719 -49.18 16.22 -49.31
N PRO A 720 -50.21 15.47 -48.83
CA PRO A 720 -50.34 14.59 -47.65
C PRO A 720 -51.05 13.22 -47.93
N LYS A 721 -51.10 12.33 -46.92
CA LYS A 721 -52.36 11.70 -46.41
C LYS A 721 -52.16 10.69 -45.27
N THR A 722 -53.17 10.59 -44.41
CA THR A 722 -53.38 9.57 -43.33
C THR A 722 -54.74 8.86 -43.63
N PRO A 723 -55.28 7.82 -42.90
CA PRO A 723 -55.60 7.87 -41.45
C PRO A 723 -55.70 6.54 -40.63
N ALA A 724 -55.96 6.69 -39.32
CA ALA A 724 -56.75 5.80 -38.42
C ALA A 724 -56.16 4.44 -37.97
N LYS A 725 -56.52 3.83 -36.81
CA LYS A 725 -57.25 4.15 -35.54
C LYS A 725 -56.88 3.00 -34.55
N LYS A 726 -56.94 3.03 -33.21
CA LYS A 726 -57.44 3.94 -32.13
C LYS A 726 -56.24 4.33 -31.22
N GLY A 727 -56.29 4.92 -30.02
CA GLY A 727 -57.36 5.50 -29.18
C GLY A 727 -57.80 4.60 -27.97
N ALA A 728 -58.02 5.11 -26.75
CA ALA A 728 -57.80 6.47 -26.21
C ALA A 728 -57.98 6.58 -24.66
N ALA A 729 -57.37 7.63 -24.06
CA ALA A 729 -57.88 8.43 -22.91
C ALA A 729 -57.60 7.95 -21.44
N ALA A 730 -57.59 8.82 -20.40
CA ALA A 730 -57.91 10.27 -20.34
C ALA A 730 -57.17 11.07 -19.22
N ALA A 731 -56.86 12.36 -19.49
CA ALA A 731 -57.18 13.59 -18.72
C ALA A 731 -56.80 13.74 -17.21
N LYS A 732 -56.57 14.94 -16.62
CA LYS A 732 -56.42 16.39 -16.99
C LYS A 732 -55.72 17.09 -15.77
N LYS A 733 -55.28 18.36 -15.71
CA LYS A 733 -55.69 19.64 -16.35
C LYS A 733 -54.58 20.71 -16.17
N SER A 734 -54.60 21.80 -16.95
CA SER A 734 -53.78 23.04 -16.75
C SER A 734 -54.59 24.28 -17.15
N PRO A 735 -54.11 25.51 -16.84
CA PRO A 735 -53.97 26.59 -17.84
C PRO A 735 -52.59 27.31 -17.75
N ALA A 736 -51.93 27.85 -18.79
CA ALA A 736 -52.32 28.71 -19.94
C ALA A 736 -52.50 30.21 -19.55
N LYS A 737 -52.10 31.25 -20.32
CA LYS A 737 -51.49 31.35 -21.68
C LYS A 737 -50.97 32.80 -21.98
N LYS A 738 -50.02 32.94 -22.94
CA LYS A 738 -49.73 34.12 -23.84
C LYS A 738 -49.39 35.53 -23.25
N GLY A 739 -48.49 36.25 -23.94
CA GLY A 739 -48.29 37.72 -23.87
C GLY A 739 -47.19 38.22 -24.83
N ALA A 740 -47.34 39.39 -25.46
CA ALA A 740 -46.49 39.86 -26.58
C ALA A 740 -45.52 41.01 -26.24
N THR A 741 -44.60 41.31 -27.16
CA THR A 741 -43.78 42.56 -27.25
C THR A 741 -44.59 43.65 -28.01
N PRO A 742 -44.10 44.90 -28.32
CA PRO A 742 -42.78 45.53 -28.08
C PRO A 742 -42.77 47.05 -27.66
N ALA A 743 -41.55 47.62 -27.56
CA ALA A 743 -41.10 48.96 -28.05
C ALA A 743 -40.91 50.23 -27.16
N LYS A 744 -39.68 50.79 -27.28
CA LYS A 744 -39.25 52.21 -27.48
C LYS A 744 -39.07 53.24 -26.33
N LYS A 745 -37.95 53.97 -26.47
CA LYS A 745 -37.49 55.27 -25.86
C LYS A 745 -37.14 55.29 -24.35
N GLY A 746 -36.10 56.00 -23.88
CA GLY A 746 -34.90 56.55 -24.58
C GLY A 746 -34.26 57.81 -23.95
N ALA A 747 -32.93 57.95 -24.06
CA ALA A 747 -32.08 59.15 -23.87
C ALA A 747 -31.94 59.74 -22.43
N ALA A 748 -30.87 60.49 -22.05
CA ALA A 748 -29.48 60.59 -22.52
C ALA A 748 -28.60 61.50 -21.59
N ALA A 749 -27.27 61.29 -21.58
CA ALA A 749 -26.19 62.32 -21.58
C ALA A 749 -24.82 61.59 -21.76
N LYS A 750 -24.00 61.81 -22.80
CA LYS A 750 -23.10 62.95 -23.13
C LYS A 750 -21.85 63.06 -22.21
N LYS A 751 -20.60 63.26 -22.71
CA LYS A 751 -20.04 63.16 -24.09
C LYS A 751 -18.49 63.26 -24.10
N GLY A 752 -17.80 62.56 -25.03
CA GLY A 752 -16.47 62.91 -25.56
C GLY A 752 -15.21 62.44 -24.79
N ALA A 753 -14.02 62.37 -25.39
CA ALA A 753 -13.67 62.43 -26.83
C ALA A 753 -12.28 61.78 -27.13
N THR A 754 -12.15 61.18 -28.31
CA THR A 754 -10.90 60.76 -29.01
C THR A 754 -10.48 61.90 -29.99
N PRO A 755 -9.34 61.89 -30.77
CA PRO A 755 -8.63 60.72 -31.34
C PRO A 755 -7.11 60.82 -31.70
N ALA A 756 -6.63 59.81 -32.45
CA ALA A 756 -5.55 59.85 -33.47
C ALA A 756 -4.06 59.76 -33.00
N LYS A 757 -3.11 59.17 -33.76
CA LYS A 757 -3.17 58.36 -35.01
C LYS A 757 -1.90 57.48 -35.22
N GLN A 758 -1.99 56.60 -36.24
CA GLN A 758 -0.95 55.94 -37.10
C GLN A 758 0.51 56.48 -37.00
N GLY A 759 1.60 55.72 -37.14
CA GLY A 759 1.94 54.32 -37.55
C GLY A 759 3.48 54.16 -37.39
N ALA A 760 4.29 53.28 -38.00
CA ALA A 760 4.23 52.03 -38.76
C ALA A 760 5.70 51.73 -39.23
N ALA A 761 6.19 50.48 -39.14
CA ALA A 761 7.56 50.01 -39.52
C ALA A 761 8.76 50.65 -38.76
N GLY A 762 9.97 50.07 -38.71
CA GLY A 762 10.44 48.72 -39.09
C GLY A 762 11.98 48.58 -39.26
N LYS A 763 12.48 47.34 -39.34
CA LYS A 763 13.86 46.85 -39.67
C LYS A 763 14.86 46.52 -38.53
N LYS A 764 15.67 45.49 -38.86
CA LYS A 764 16.75 44.80 -38.14
C LYS A 764 17.98 45.69 -37.86
N ALA A 765 18.73 45.38 -36.79
CA ALA A 765 20.22 45.34 -36.81
C ALA A 765 20.81 44.56 -35.60
N ALA A 766 21.98 43.95 -35.82
CA ALA A 766 22.89 43.29 -34.86
C ALA A 766 24.25 43.05 -35.57
N PRO A 767 25.32 42.52 -34.95
CA PRO A 767 25.90 42.76 -33.61
C PRO A 767 27.41 43.15 -33.65
N ALA A 768 27.96 43.72 -32.57
CA ALA A 768 29.42 43.97 -32.37
C ALA A 768 29.73 44.29 -30.89
N LYS A 769 30.93 44.11 -30.30
CA LYS A 769 32.17 43.37 -30.66
C LYS A 769 32.99 43.05 -29.38
N LYS A 770 34.11 42.30 -29.52
CA LYS A 770 35.00 41.87 -28.41
C LYS A 770 35.98 42.96 -27.91
N GLY A 771 36.40 42.86 -26.65
CA GLY A 771 37.65 43.40 -26.06
C GLY A 771 37.77 42.93 -24.60
N ALA A 772 38.74 42.10 -24.19
CA ALA A 772 40.20 42.30 -24.04
C ALA A 772 40.58 42.77 -22.61
N ALA A 773 41.74 42.34 -22.09
CA ALA A 773 41.94 42.19 -20.63
C ALA A 773 43.20 42.87 -20.06
N ALA A 774 43.08 43.36 -18.82
CA ALA A 774 44.18 43.63 -17.88
C ALA A 774 43.64 43.65 -16.42
N LYS A 775 44.38 43.61 -15.31
CA LYS A 775 45.63 42.96 -14.83
C LYS A 775 46.06 43.74 -13.57
N LYS A 776 46.02 43.11 -12.38
CA LYS A 776 46.59 43.53 -11.07
C LYS A 776 46.23 44.92 -10.48
N GLY A 777 45.89 44.93 -9.19
CA GLY A 777 45.94 46.13 -8.33
C GLY A 777 45.37 45.86 -6.93
N ALA A 778 46.06 46.30 -5.88
CA ALA A 778 45.60 46.13 -4.49
C ALA A 778 46.12 47.24 -3.58
N ALA A 779 45.28 47.74 -2.66
CA ALA A 779 45.67 48.27 -1.34
C ALA A 779 44.43 48.66 -0.51
N ALA A 780 44.51 48.52 0.81
CA ALA A 780 43.42 48.82 1.74
C ALA A 780 43.47 50.27 2.28
N LYS A 781 42.38 50.70 2.94
CA LYS A 781 42.46 51.62 4.09
C LYS A 781 41.45 51.24 5.18
N LYS A 782 41.79 51.54 6.43
CA LYS A 782 41.05 51.16 7.66
C LYS A 782 40.26 52.35 8.21
N ALA A 783 39.14 52.08 8.88
CA ALA A 783 38.69 52.81 10.07
C ALA A 783 37.74 51.94 10.92
N ALA A 784 37.61 52.25 12.21
CA ALA A 784 36.76 51.63 13.25
C ALA A 784 36.48 52.71 14.34
N PRO A 785 35.72 52.51 15.45
CA PRO A 785 35.08 51.31 16.02
C PRO A 785 33.52 51.52 16.17
N ALA A 786 32.70 51.12 17.18
CA ALA A 786 32.91 50.52 18.50
C ALA A 786 31.66 49.84 19.14
N LYS A 787 31.94 48.94 20.11
CA LYS A 787 31.36 48.69 21.47
C LYS A 787 29.98 49.30 21.85
N LYS A 788 29.18 48.68 22.74
CA LYS A 788 29.55 48.08 24.06
C LYS A 788 28.44 47.17 24.67
N GLY A 789 28.82 46.18 25.51
CA GLY A 789 27.91 45.34 26.35
C GLY A 789 27.54 43.97 25.72
N ALA A 790 27.87 42.76 26.21
CA ALA A 790 28.33 42.17 27.49
C ALA A 790 27.19 41.67 28.43
N ALA A 791 27.28 40.51 29.11
CA ALA A 791 28.35 39.49 29.24
C ALA A 791 27.75 38.06 29.00
N ALA A 792 28.24 36.87 29.44
CA ALA A 792 29.33 36.36 30.30
C ALA A 792 29.57 34.85 29.98
N ALA A 793 30.69 34.15 30.30
CA ALA A 793 32.05 34.60 30.62
C ALA A 793 33.18 33.55 30.49
N GLY A 794 32.97 32.21 30.58
CA GLY A 794 34.14 31.29 30.61
C GLY A 794 33.94 29.78 30.81
N LYS A 795 35.03 28.96 30.84
CA LYS A 795 36.47 29.33 30.73
C LYS A 795 37.41 28.13 30.45
N LYS A 796 38.29 28.26 29.44
CA LYS A 796 39.63 27.59 29.27
C LYS A 796 39.66 26.04 29.20
N ALA A 797 40.72 25.35 28.74
CA ALA A 797 42.04 25.67 28.15
C ALA A 797 42.28 24.67 26.97
N ALA A 798 43.03 24.83 25.87
CA ALA A 798 44.19 25.61 25.38
C ALA A 798 45.26 24.58 24.86
N PRO A 799 46.04 24.85 23.78
CA PRO A 799 46.61 23.77 22.95
C PRO A 799 48.15 23.72 22.84
N ALA A 800 48.69 22.63 22.24
CA ALA A 800 50.11 22.48 21.89
C ALA A 800 50.32 22.10 20.39
N LYS A 801 51.52 22.38 19.86
CA LYS A 801 51.82 22.54 18.41
C LYS A 801 52.21 21.25 17.65
N LYS A 802 52.18 21.35 16.32
CA LYS A 802 52.75 20.42 15.33
C LYS A 802 54.25 20.15 15.53
N GLY A 803 54.67 18.91 15.22
CA GLY A 803 55.98 18.55 14.64
C GLY A 803 55.77 17.89 13.26
N ALA A 804 56.82 17.67 12.44
CA ALA A 804 56.63 17.29 11.04
C ALA A 804 57.68 16.32 10.44
N ALA A 805 57.26 15.63 9.38
CA ALA A 805 58.03 14.95 8.32
C ALA A 805 58.80 13.64 8.65
N GLY A 806 58.60 12.64 7.78
CA GLY A 806 59.36 11.39 7.68
C GLY A 806 59.02 10.68 6.36
N LYS A 807 60.00 10.06 5.69
CA LYS A 807 59.87 9.40 4.36
C LYS A 807 60.03 7.86 4.49
N LYS A 808 59.59 7.13 3.45
CA LYS A 808 60.05 5.79 2.92
C LYS A 808 60.68 4.77 3.91
N GLY A 809 60.37 3.47 3.90
CA GLY A 809 59.50 2.64 3.04
C GLY A 809 60.10 1.24 2.75
N ALA A 810 59.26 0.30 2.29
CA ALA A 810 59.58 -1.02 1.70
C ALA A 810 60.00 -2.23 2.61
N ALA A 811 59.75 -3.43 2.04
CA ALA A 811 60.28 -4.77 2.34
C ALA A 811 60.02 -5.44 3.72
N GLY A 812 59.13 -6.45 3.75
CA GLY A 812 58.91 -7.35 4.89
C GLY A 812 59.62 -8.72 4.78
N LYS A 813 59.29 -9.67 5.68
CA LYS A 813 59.69 -11.09 5.60
C LYS A 813 58.73 -12.02 6.36
N LYS A 814 58.76 -13.32 6.04
CA LYS A 814 57.93 -14.39 6.65
C LYS A 814 58.51 -14.87 8.00
N ALA A 815 57.65 -15.28 8.95
CA ALA A 815 57.69 -16.58 9.66
C ALA A 815 56.71 -16.61 10.87
N ALA A 816 56.38 -17.82 11.36
CA ALA A 816 55.54 -18.11 12.54
C ALA A 816 56.35 -18.99 13.53
N PRO A 817 55.79 -19.68 14.55
CA PRO A 817 54.53 -19.49 15.31
C PRO A 817 54.77 -19.39 16.84
N ALA A 818 53.75 -19.06 17.65
CA ALA A 818 53.87 -19.01 19.13
C ALA A 818 52.68 -19.62 19.90
N LYS A 819 52.94 -20.80 20.48
CA LYS A 819 52.34 -21.57 21.60
C LYS A 819 51.00 -21.14 22.27
N LYS A 820 50.23 -22.18 22.63
CA LYS A 820 49.14 -22.16 23.63
C LYS A 820 49.58 -21.55 24.98
N GLY A 821 48.68 -20.81 25.63
CA GLY A 821 48.73 -20.43 27.05
C GLY A 821 47.47 -20.90 27.79
N ALA A 822 47.53 -21.07 29.12
CA ALA A 822 46.52 -21.78 29.91
C ALA A 822 45.44 -20.87 30.55
N ALA A 823 44.39 -21.50 31.09
CA ALA A 823 43.20 -20.84 31.63
C ALA A 823 43.32 -20.39 33.11
N GLY A 824 42.55 -19.36 33.47
CA GLY A 824 42.33 -18.87 34.84
C GLY A 824 41.81 -17.43 34.83
N LYS A 825 40.96 -16.96 35.75
CA LYS A 825 40.32 -17.60 36.94
C LYS A 825 38.87 -17.12 37.07
N LYS A 826 38.01 -17.87 37.79
CA LYS A 826 36.73 -17.35 38.30
C LYS A 826 36.97 -16.32 39.42
N ALA A 827 36.04 -15.37 39.57
CA ALA A 827 35.88 -14.53 40.76
C ALA A 827 34.44 -14.66 41.32
N ALA A 828 34.24 -14.31 42.60
CA ALA A 828 33.05 -14.67 43.39
C ALA A 828 31.95 -13.57 43.42
N PRO A 829 30.69 -13.90 43.76
CA PRO A 829 29.55 -12.99 43.66
C PRO A 829 29.22 -12.20 44.95
N ALA A 830 28.65 -11.01 44.76
CA ALA A 830 27.96 -10.19 45.77
C ALA A 830 26.91 -9.31 45.03
N LYS A 831 25.76 -8.91 45.60
CA LYS A 831 25.19 -9.08 46.94
C LYS A 831 23.64 -9.13 46.81
N LYS A 832 22.93 -9.91 47.65
CA LYS A 832 21.46 -9.83 47.75
C LYS A 832 21.03 -8.70 48.71
N ALA A 833 19.87 -8.09 48.44
CA ALA A 833 19.10 -7.28 49.40
C ALA A 833 17.72 -7.93 49.62
N ALA A 834 17.03 -7.56 50.71
CA ALA A 834 15.91 -8.32 51.28
C ALA A 834 14.50 -7.89 50.77
N PRO A 835 13.50 -8.79 50.83
CA PRO A 835 12.13 -8.52 50.36
C PRO A 835 11.16 -8.04 51.47
N ALA A 836 10.23 -7.16 51.09
CA ALA A 836 9.02 -6.77 51.84
C ALA A 836 7.99 -6.22 50.83
N LYS A 837 6.66 -6.36 50.98
CA LYS A 837 5.82 -7.08 51.95
C LYS A 837 4.56 -7.56 51.21
N LYS A 838 3.96 -8.71 51.58
CA LYS A 838 2.59 -9.07 51.15
C LYS A 838 1.55 -8.37 52.04
N ALA A 839 0.40 -8.02 51.47
CA ALA A 839 -0.85 -7.71 52.17
C ALA A 839 -1.98 -8.60 51.63
N ALA A 840 -3.04 -8.79 52.41
CA ALA A 840 -4.04 -9.85 52.23
C ALA A 840 -5.30 -9.42 51.44
N PRO A 841 -6.06 -10.38 50.84
CA PRO A 841 -7.24 -10.07 50.03
C PRO A 841 -8.56 -10.01 50.82
N ALA A 842 -9.43 -9.06 50.46
CA ALA A 842 -10.85 -8.96 50.82
C ALA A 842 -11.55 -8.04 49.79
N LYS A 843 -12.83 -8.18 49.42
CA LYS A 843 -13.89 -9.15 49.76
C LYS A 843 -14.90 -9.16 48.60
N LYS A 844 -15.61 -10.27 48.33
CA LYS A 844 -16.87 -10.23 47.54
C LYS A 844 -17.98 -9.59 48.40
N GLY A 845 -18.90 -8.83 47.80
CA GLY A 845 -20.01 -8.24 48.57
C GLY A 845 -21.06 -7.44 47.79
N ALA A 846 -22.05 -8.16 47.23
CA ALA A 846 -23.45 -7.77 46.97
C ALA A 846 -23.82 -6.46 46.25
N ALA A 847 -24.89 -6.55 45.43
CA ALA A 847 -25.57 -5.39 44.85
C ALA A 847 -26.66 -4.82 45.78
N LYS A 848 -27.10 -3.58 45.53
CA LYS A 848 -28.42 -3.09 45.93
C LYS A 848 -29.00 -2.12 44.90
N LYS A 849 -30.27 -2.29 44.57
CA LYS A 849 -31.04 -1.43 43.64
C LYS A 849 -31.41 -0.11 44.30
N LYS A 850 -31.66 0.91 43.47
CA LYS A 850 -33.03 1.44 43.40
C LYS A 850 -33.43 1.65 41.94
#